data_AF-A0A8C3Q4T9-F1
#
_entry.id   AF-A0A8C3Q4T9-F1
#
_cell.length_a   1.000
_cell.length_b   1.000
_cell.length_c   1.000
_cell.angle_alpha   90.00
_cell.angle_beta   90.00
_cell.angle_gamma   90.00
#
_symmetry.space_group_name_H-M   'P 1'
#
loop_
_entity.id
_entity.type
_entity.pdbx_description
1 polymer ?
#
loop_
_entity_poly.entity_id
_entity_poly.type
_entity_poly.pdbx_seq_one_letter_code
_entity_poly.pdbx_strand_id
1 'polypeptide(L)'
;EWNECWRGELSGWTILYRSINHRVDSKSLWLYRWYYSRTCQWILSLTITVILALAFIEEPSSLTITSDVRYRLPAWNPPCGLTESVELLCLLVFVVDVSVKSYLIGWKEFWKNKWLMAYILTLIVSLVDWIVSLSFFCKESVRIRRILRPFFLLQNSSMMKKTLKSINSTLPEMARWVIAQKTSFHRMAGSREIDNQQDKEWVVYFRNLPDSLTSLLVLLTTANNPDVMIPAYSKNRAYSIFFILFTVLGNLFLMNLLTAIIYNQFRGYLLKSVQSSLFRRRLGIRAAFEVLSSLKETPASSLKMCSCDQLSAAQFQKLFEELDKDAIKQHPPSPEYQSHFMQKVQFAFGHPYFGYLGNVVALANIISICVVLVMDADKQPSERDDFFLGAINCFFILYYLLEMLLKILAMGLKRYLSYPSNRFDGLLTVILLILEIATFAVYGFPHPGWRPELMGLLSLWDMVRLVNMLIVFRFLRIIPNMKVIALPCTTWVSLLVNWLCSFQVVFYAFAITGIMLFKGAVVPLGNTSAANTTNYNGTLQCGTYEQLEYWPNNFDDFAAAVVTLWDVMVVNNWQVFLDAFSRYSSPWANIYFVAWWLISSVIWVNLFVALLLEVRKCIYLEMRRTQTNFYWVCVCVYFTFPAAL
;
A
#
# COMPACT_ATOMS: atom_id res chain seq x y z
N GLU A 1 -39.16 -5.68 -20.38
CA GLU A 1 -37.73 -5.95 -20.65
C GLU A 1 -36.94 -4.75 -21.21
N TRP A 2 -37.43 -3.50 -21.10
CA TRP A 2 -36.70 -2.28 -21.50
C TRP A 2 -36.16 -1.44 -20.32
N ASN A 3 -36.26 -1.95 -19.09
CA ASN A 3 -35.96 -1.22 -17.84
C ASN A 3 -34.62 -1.58 -17.16
N GLU A 4 -33.84 -2.49 -17.76
CA GLU A 4 -32.51 -2.89 -17.22
C GLU A 4 -31.32 -2.27 -17.99
N CYS A 5 -31.50 -1.87 -19.25
CA CYS A 5 -30.41 -1.26 -20.03
C CYS A 5 -30.07 0.17 -19.57
N TRP A 6 -31.07 0.95 -19.14
CA TRP A 6 -30.86 2.35 -18.72
C TRP A 6 -30.43 2.52 -17.26
N ARG A 7 -30.58 1.48 -16.42
CA ARG A 7 -30.28 1.56 -14.98
C ARG A 7 -28.78 1.49 -14.68
N GLY A 8 -28.00 0.83 -15.55
CA GLY A 8 -26.54 0.79 -15.48
C GLY A 8 -25.84 2.02 -16.07
N GLU A 9 -26.50 2.76 -16.96
CA GLU A 9 -25.91 3.92 -17.61
C GLU A 9 -26.23 5.23 -16.87
N LEU A 10 -27.50 5.56 -16.60
CA LEU A 10 -27.82 6.87 -15.98
C LEU A 10 -27.33 7.05 -14.53
N SER A 11 -27.22 5.96 -13.76
CA SER A 11 -26.63 5.98 -12.42
C SER A 11 -25.11 6.15 -12.43
N GLY A 12 -24.45 5.82 -13.54
CA GLY A 12 -23.00 5.93 -13.71
C GLY A 12 -22.52 7.28 -14.27
N TRP A 13 -23.36 7.97 -15.06
CA TRP A 13 -22.92 9.16 -15.79
C TRP A 13 -23.13 10.49 -15.04
N THR A 14 -24.03 10.56 -14.06
CA THR A 14 -24.43 11.85 -13.47
C THR A 14 -23.62 12.26 -12.23
N ILE A 15 -22.73 11.42 -11.68
CA ILE A 15 -22.18 11.63 -10.32
C ILE A 15 -20.68 11.26 -10.21
N LEU A 16 -19.86 11.82 -11.08
CA LEU A 16 -18.38 11.67 -10.99
C LEU A 16 -17.68 12.91 -10.38
N TYR A 17 -18.43 13.79 -9.69
CA TYR A 17 -17.91 14.99 -8.99
C TYR A 17 -16.95 15.87 -9.84
N ARG A 18 -17.21 15.96 -11.15
CA ARG A 18 -16.36 16.67 -12.12
C ARG A 18 -16.77 18.14 -12.27
N SER A 19 -15.83 18.98 -12.69
CA SER A 19 -16.09 20.39 -13.01
C SER A 19 -16.63 20.55 -14.44
N ILE A 20 -17.50 21.54 -14.64
CA ILE A 20 -18.14 21.85 -15.93
C ILE A 20 -17.27 22.88 -16.69
N ASN A 21 -16.04 22.50 -17.02
CA ASN A 21 -15.12 23.35 -17.79
C ASN A 21 -14.67 22.60 -19.06
N HIS A 22 -15.62 22.21 -19.91
CA HIS A 22 -15.35 21.51 -21.17
C HIS A 22 -16.20 22.08 -22.31
N ARG A 23 -15.73 21.94 -23.55
CA ARG A 23 -16.48 22.37 -24.74
C ARG A 23 -17.76 21.57 -24.92
N VAL A 24 -18.83 22.24 -25.36
CA VAL A 24 -20.17 21.66 -25.53
C VAL A 24 -20.54 21.64 -27.02
N ASP A 25 -19.78 20.88 -27.80
CA ASP A 25 -20.09 20.59 -29.21
C ASP A 25 -20.49 19.11 -29.35
N SER A 26 -21.26 18.75 -30.38
CA SER A 26 -21.71 17.35 -30.59
C SER A 26 -20.54 16.35 -30.63
N LYS A 27 -19.48 16.67 -31.39
CA LYS A 27 -18.24 15.88 -31.46
C LYS A 27 -17.48 15.89 -30.13
N SER A 28 -17.40 17.05 -29.47
CA SER A 28 -16.71 17.23 -28.19
C SER A 28 -17.37 16.42 -27.06
N LEU A 29 -18.71 16.34 -27.03
CA LEU A 29 -19.46 15.55 -26.06
C LEU A 29 -19.31 14.04 -26.30
N TRP A 30 -19.33 13.59 -27.55
CA TRP A 30 -19.04 12.19 -27.88
C TRP A 30 -17.64 11.80 -27.40
N LEU A 31 -16.63 12.63 -27.73
CA LEU A 31 -15.25 12.41 -27.30
C LEU A 31 -15.10 12.46 -25.77
N TYR A 32 -15.78 13.39 -25.10
CA TYR A 32 -15.81 13.47 -23.64
C TYR A 32 -16.37 12.19 -23.00
N ARG A 33 -17.49 11.67 -23.52
CA ARG A 33 -18.09 10.42 -23.03
C ARG A 33 -17.15 9.24 -23.26
N TRP A 34 -16.55 9.14 -24.44
CA TRP A 34 -15.60 8.07 -24.75
C TRP A 34 -14.34 8.13 -23.86
N TYR A 35 -13.72 9.29 -23.73
CA TYR A 35 -12.51 9.50 -22.92
C TYR A 35 -12.72 9.17 -21.44
N TYR A 36 -13.89 9.51 -20.91
CA TYR A 36 -14.25 9.24 -19.52
C TYR A 36 -14.97 7.90 -19.30
N SER A 37 -15.06 7.06 -20.33
CA SER A 37 -15.56 5.69 -20.19
C SER A 37 -14.66 4.88 -19.26
N ARG A 38 -15.22 3.85 -18.61
CA ARG A 38 -14.45 2.96 -17.71
C ARG A 38 -13.27 2.32 -18.43
N THR A 39 -13.47 1.89 -19.68
CA THR A 39 -12.44 1.23 -20.49
C THR A 39 -11.27 2.16 -20.78
N CYS A 40 -11.52 3.39 -21.23
CA CYS A 40 -10.45 4.35 -21.54
C CYS A 40 -9.64 4.73 -20.30
N GLN A 41 -10.32 4.98 -19.17
CA GLN A 41 -9.63 5.28 -17.90
C GLN A 41 -8.84 4.08 -17.38
N TRP A 42 -9.34 2.86 -17.56
CA TRP A 42 -8.61 1.64 -17.19
C TRP A 42 -7.36 1.42 -18.05
N ILE A 43 -7.43 1.68 -19.35
CA ILE A 43 -6.26 1.66 -20.26
C ILE A 43 -5.21 2.68 -19.82
N LEU A 44 -5.62 3.90 -19.45
CA LEU A 44 -4.68 4.92 -18.97
C LEU A 44 -4.02 4.47 -17.65
N SER A 45 -4.80 3.95 -16.70
CA SER A 45 -4.26 3.40 -15.45
C SER A 45 -3.30 2.23 -15.68
N LEU A 46 -3.65 1.29 -16.57
CA LEU A 46 -2.79 0.17 -16.96
C LEU A 46 -1.48 0.66 -17.59
N THR A 47 -1.55 1.67 -18.47
CA THR A 47 -0.36 2.28 -19.09
C THR A 47 0.57 2.88 -18.05
N ILE A 48 0.03 3.58 -17.03
CA ILE A 48 0.81 4.11 -15.91
C ILE A 48 1.44 2.97 -15.09
N THR A 49 0.71 1.89 -14.85
CA THR A 49 1.25 0.72 -14.15
C THR A 49 2.39 0.06 -14.95
N VAL A 50 2.23 -0.10 -16.26
CA VAL A 50 3.24 -0.72 -17.14
C VAL A 50 4.52 0.11 -17.18
N ILE A 51 4.43 1.44 -17.37
CA ILE A 51 5.63 2.30 -17.44
C ILE A 51 6.41 2.31 -16.12
N LEU A 52 5.73 2.23 -14.97
CA LEU A 52 6.38 2.14 -13.65
C LEU A 52 6.95 0.72 -13.42
N ALA A 53 6.24 -0.32 -13.82
CA ALA A 53 6.71 -1.71 -13.67
C ALA A 53 7.93 -2.02 -14.55
N LEU A 54 8.14 -1.26 -15.63
CA LEU A 54 9.29 -1.42 -16.53
C LEU A 54 10.64 -1.34 -15.79
N ALA A 55 10.70 -0.61 -14.66
CA ALA A 55 11.90 -0.52 -13.82
C ALA A 55 12.40 -1.86 -13.26
N PHE A 56 11.54 -2.87 -13.14
CA PHE A 56 11.95 -4.21 -12.68
C PHE A 56 12.68 -5.03 -13.77
N ILE A 57 12.39 -4.75 -15.04
CA ILE A 57 12.88 -5.53 -16.20
C ILE A 57 14.05 -4.83 -16.87
N GLU A 58 14.06 -3.49 -16.86
CA GLU A 58 15.14 -2.67 -17.42
C GLU A 58 16.48 -2.90 -16.73
N GLU A 59 17.58 -2.60 -17.41
CA GLU A 59 18.90 -2.64 -16.79
C GLU A 59 19.06 -1.54 -15.72
N PRO A 60 19.44 -1.86 -14.46
CA PRO A 60 19.73 -3.19 -13.93
C PRO A 60 18.48 -4.04 -13.63
N SER A 61 18.44 -5.24 -14.20
CA SER A 61 17.29 -6.15 -14.10
C SER A 61 17.17 -6.72 -12.69
N SER A 62 15.95 -6.69 -12.15
CA SER A 62 15.61 -7.25 -10.84
C SER A 62 15.21 -8.72 -10.93
N LEU A 63 15.21 -9.32 -12.12
CA LEU A 63 14.82 -10.71 -12.35
C LEU A 63 15.95 -11.66 -11.92
N THR A 64 16.10 -11.82 -10.61
CA THR A 64 17.04 -12.73 -9.95
C THR A 64 16.36 -13.44 -8.78
N ILE A 65 16.87 -14.59 -8.38
CA ILE A 65 16.30 -15.37 -7.25
C ILE A 65 16.66 -14.72 -5.90
N THR A 66 17.84 -14.12 -5.81
CA THR A 66 18.35 -13.47 -4.60
C THR A 66 19.04 -12.15 -4.95
N SER A 67 18.88 -11.15 -4.08
CA SER A 67 19.61 -9.88 -4.15
C SER A 67 20.98 -9.94 -3.45
N ASP A 68 21.31 -11.05 -2.79
CA ASP A 68 22.58 -11.21 -2.08
C ASP A 68 23.76 -11.23 -3.06
N VAL A 69 24.61 -10.19 -2.98
CA VAL A 69 25.79 -10.02 -3.84
C VAL A 69 26.81 -11.16 -3.75
N ARG A 70 26.78 -11.96 -2.67
CA ARG A 70 27.71 -13.09 -2.47
C ARG A 70 27.44 -14.26 -3.42
N TYR A 71 26.17 -14.52 -3.73
CA TYR A 71 25.73 -15.73 -4.43
C TYR A 71 24.83 -15.45 -5.65
N ARG A 72 24.58 -14.17 -5.94
CA ARG A 72 23.71 -13.75 -7.03
C ARG A 72 24.24 -14.19 -8.40
N LEU A 73 23.38 -14.87 -9.15
CA LEU A 73 23.61 -15.20 -10.57
C LEU A 73 23.52 -13.94 -11.44
N PRO A 74 24.16 -13.92 -12.62
CA PRO A 74 24.04 -12.79 -13.55
C PRO A 74 22.57 -12.54 -13.90
N ALA A 75 22.15 -11.28 -13.77
CA ALA A 75 20.77 -10.89 -14.06
C ALA A 75 20.45 -11.07 -15.55
N TRP A 76 19.21 -11.43 -15.85
CA TRP A 76 18.74 -11.48 -17.24
C TRP A 76 18.58 -10.06 -17.78
N ASN A 77 19.38 -9.71 -18.79
CA ASN A 77 19.32 -8.41 -19.46
C ASN A 77 18.45 -8.49 -20.72
N PRO A 78 17.44 -7.63 -20.88
CA PRO A 78 16.61 -7.63 -22.08
C PRO A 78 17.41 -7.13 -23.31
N PRO A 79 17.07 -7.60 -24.52
CA PRO A 79 17.67 -7.09 -25.74
C PRO A 79 17.35 -5.60 -25.94
N CYS A 80 18.31 -4.84 -26.50
CA CYS A 80 18.10 -3.44 -26.83
C CYS A 80 16.91 -3.30 -27.81
N GLY A 81 16.02 -2.36 -27.51
CA GLY A 81 14.80 -2.12 -28.29
C GLY A 81 13.51 -2.66 -27.66
N LEU A 82 13.54 -3.77 -26.89
CA LEU A 82 12.32 -4.31 -26.28
C LEU A 82 11.72 -3.33 -25.28
N THR A 83 12.49 -2.95 -24.25
CA THR A 83 12.03 -2.00 -23.21
C THR A 83 11.75 -0.62 -23.80
N GLU A 84 12.57 -0.18 -24.76
CA GLU A 84 12.42 1.10 -25.45
C GLU A 84 11.13 1.16 -26.29
N SER A 85 10.73 0.04 -26.92
CA SER A 85 9.48 -0.04 -27.70
C SER A 85 8.24 0.03 -26.82
N VAL A 86 8.25 -0.67 -25.68
CA VAL A 86 7.15 -0.62 -24.69
C VAL A 86 7.03 0.78 -24.12
N GLU A 87 8.15 1.44 -23.84
CA GLU A 87 8.14 2.82 -23.35
C GLU A 87 7.61 3.81 -24.39
N LEU A 88 8.06 3.71 -25.65
CA LEU A 88 7.52 4.55 -26.72
C LEU A 88 6.01 4.39 -26.85
N LEU A 89 5.49 3.16 -26.79
CA LEU A 89 4.06 2.88 -26.84
C LEU A 89 3.32 3.59 -25.69
N CYS A 90 3.86 3.55 -24.47
CA CYS A 90 3.29 4.25 -23.32
C CYS A 90 3.32 5.78 -23.50
N LEU A 91 4.44 6.34 -23.99
CA LEU A 91 4.59 7.77 -24.25
C LEU A 91 3.59 8.25 -25.32
N LEU A 92 3.35 7.46 -26.37
CA LEU A 92 2.33 7.77 -27.39
C LEU A 92 0.93 7.83 -26.79
N VAL A 93 0.57 6.90 -25.89
CA VAL A 93 -0.71 6.95 -25.17
C VAL A 93 -0.83 8.23 -24.33
N PHE A 94 0.25 8.67 -23.67
CA PHE A 94 0.26 9.92 -22.91
C PHE A 94 0.17 11.17 -23.80
N VAL A 95 0.77 11.15 -24.99
CA VAL A 95 0.60 12.22 -26.00
C VAL A 95 -0.87 12.30 -26.42
N VAL A 96 -1.52 11.17 -26.69
CA VAL A 96 -2.96 11.12 -27.01
C VAL A 96 -3.80 11.65 -25.84
N ASP A 97 -3.48 11.27 -24.59
CA ASP A 97 -4.16 11.75 -23.39
C ASP A 97 -4.08 13.28 -23.24
N VAL A 98 -2.89 13.87 -23.41
CA VAL A 98 -2.71 15.33 -23.37
C VAL A 98 -3.43 16.02 -24.51
N SER A 99 -3.36 15.48 -25.72
CA SER A 99 -4.03 16.06 -26.89
C SER A 99 -5.55 16.08 -26.72
N VAL A 100 -6.15 14.98 -26.23
CA VAL A 100 -7.59 14.93 -25.93
C VAL A 100 -7.96 15.91 -24.82
N LYS A 101 -7.17 16.00 -23.75
CA LYS A 101 -7.38 16.98 -22.66
C LYS A 101 -7.30 18.42 -23.16
N SER A 102 -6.32 18.75 -24.00
CA SER A 102 -6.14 20.08 -24.58
C SER A 102 -7.32 20.48 -25.46
N TYR A 103 -7.82 19.53 -26.27
CA TYR A 103 -9.00 19.75 -27.09
C TYR A 103 -10.26 19.99 -26.24
N LEU A 104 -10.54 19.11 -25.26
CA LEU A 104 -11.76 19.15 -24.44
C LEU A 104 -11.85 20.36 -23.51
N ILE A 105 -10.74 20.76 -22.87
CA ILE A 105 -10.70 21.88 -21.91
C ILE A 105 -10.66 23.23 -22.65
N GLY A 106 -10.04 23.27 -23.83
CA GLY A 106 -9.85 24.49 -24.61
C GLY A 106 -8.49 25.15 -24.35
N TRP A 107 -7.92 25.74 -25.40
CA TRP A 107 -6.51 26.18 -25.43
C TRP A 107 -6.16 27.24 -24.38
N LYS A 108 -7.03 28.25 -24.19
CA LYS A 108 -6.79 29.33 -23.23
C LYS A 108 -6.77 28.85 -21.78
N GLU A 109 -7.64 27.91 -21.44
CA GLU A 109 -7.75 27.40 -20.07
C GLU A 109 -6.71 26.31 -19.80
N PHE A 110 -6.30 25.57 -20.83
CA PHE A 110 -5.22 24.59 -20.78
C PHE A 110 -3.90 25.20 -20.30
N TRP A 111 -3.48 26.34 -20.86
CA TRP A 111 -2.22 27.02 -20.51
C TRP A 111 -2.22 27.66 -19.11
N LYS A 112 -3.39 27.94 -18.53
CA LYS A 112 -3.45 28.42 -17.14
C LYS A 112 -3.14 27.32 -16.13
N ASN A 113 -3.33 26.06 -16.50
CA ASN A 113 -3.13 24.94 -15.59
C ASN A 113 -1.67 24.49 -15.57
N LYS A 114 -0.93 24.91 -14.53
CA LYS A 114 0.49 24.58 -14.32
C LYS A 114 0.77 23.06 -14.38
N TRP A 115 -0.18 22.23 -13.97
CA TRP A 115 -0.04 20.77 -14.01
C TRP A 115 -0.06 20.21 -15.45
N LEU A 116 -0.83 20.79 -16.35
CA LEU A 116 -0.85 20.39 -17.76
C LEU A 116 0.43 20.86 -18.48
N MET A 117 0.94 22.03 -18.10
CA MET A 117 2.24 22.52 -18.59
C MET A 117 3.40 21.62 -18.16
N ALA A 118 3.47 21.26 -16.88
CA ALA A 118 4.47 20.32 -16.39
C ALA A 118 4.37 18.95 -17.07
N TYR A 119 3.17 18.52 -17.45
CA TYR A 119 2.95 17.26 -18.18
C TYR A 119 3.51 17.30 -19.60
N ILE A 120 3.27 18.38 -20.34
CA ILE A 120 3.91 18.56 -21.67
C ILE A 120 5.43 18.60 -21.53
N LEU A 121 5.95 19.38 -20.59
CA LEU A 121 7.40 19.48 -20.37
C LEU A 121 8.02 18.11 -20.07
N THR A 122 7.38 17.33 -19.20
CA THR A 122 7.82 15.98 -18.85
C THR A 122 7.82 15.04 -20.06
N LEU A 123 6.79 15.11 -20.91
CA LEU A 123 6.73 14.31 -22.15
C LEU A 123 7.82 14.70 -23.14
N ILE A 124 8.07 16.00 -23.32
CA ILE A 124 9.13 16.48 -24.22
C ILE A 124 10.50 15.97 -23.74
N VAL A 125 10.83 16.15 -22.46
CA VAL A 125 12.11 15.68 -21.91
C VAL A 125 12.24 14.16 -22.04
N SER A 126 11.17 13.41 -21.77
CA SER A 126 11.18 11.94 -21.88
C SER A 126 11.36 11.47 -23.32
N LEU A 127 10.75 12.15 -24.30
CA LEU A 127 10.91 11.83 -25.73
C LEU A 127 12.31 12.17 -26.23
N VAL A 128 12.90 13.28 -25.80
CA VAL A 128 14.28 13.65 -26.16
C VAL A 128 15.26 12.62 -25.60
N ASP A 129 15.14 12.27 -24.32
CA ASP A 129 15.98 11.24 -23.67
C ASP A 129 15.83 9.88 -24.35
N TRP A 130 14.60 9.50 -24.75
CA TRP A 130 14.36 8.27 -25.52
C TRP A 130 15.08 8.26 -26.89
N ILE A 131 15.05 9.38 -27.63
CA ILE A 131 15.77 9.51 -28.91
C ILE A 131 17.29 9.41 -28.68
N VAL A 132 17.79 10.03 -27.60
CA VAL A 132 19.21 9.97 -27.21
C VAL A 132 19.61 8.54 -26.88
N SER A 133 18.87 7.84 -26.01
CA SER A 133 19.14 6.45 -25.65
C SER A 133 19.15 5.51 -26.87
N LEU A 134 18.26 5.72 -27.84
CA LEU A 134 18.23 4.94 -29.08
C LEU A 134 19.45 5.24 -29.98
N SER A 135 19.86 6.50 -30.05
CA SER A 135 21.04 6.95 -30.80
C SER A 135 22.34 6.34 -30.26
N PHE A 136 22.40 6.06 -28.95
CA PHE A 136 23.53 5.40 -28.28
C PHE A 136 23.40 3.88 -28.19
N PHE A 137 22.50 3.24 -28.95
CA PHE A 137 22.29 1.78 -28.94
C PHE A 137 22.06 1.21 -27.52
N CYS A 138 21.29 1.92 -26.69
CA CYS A 138 20.97 1.55 -25.31
C CYS A 138 22.17 1.49 -24.33
N LYS A 139 23.36 1.99 -24.68
CA LYS A 139 24.57 1.95 -23.82
C LYS A 139 24.72 3.14 -22.86
N GLU A 140 23.67 3.93 -22.69
CA GLU A 140 23.67 5.07 -21.78
C GLU A 140 23.58 4.62 -20.32
N SER A 141 24.52 5.08 -19.50
CA SER A 141 24.62 4.71 -18.08
C SER A 141 23.56 5.40 -17.20
N VAL A 142 23.12 6.61 -17.57
CA VAL A 142 22.18 7.42 -16.80
C VAL A 142 20.99 7.79 -17.68
N ARG A 143 19.81 7.26 -17.36
CA ARG A 143 18.56 7.54 -18.10
C ARG A 143 17.66 8.48 -17.30
N ILE A 144 17.60 9.76 -17.66
CA ILE A 144 16.90 10.81 -16.91
C ILE A 144 15.39 10.56 -16.91
N ARG A 145 14.84 10.03 -18.02
CA ARG A 145 13.41 9.74 -18.17
C ARG A 145 12.84 8.86 -17.08
N ARG A 146 13.63 7.97 -16.48
CA ARG A 146 13.19 7.08 -15.38
C ARG A 146 12.70 7.88 -14.18
N ILE A 147 13.43 8.93 -13.79
CA ILE A 147 13.09 9.78 -12.63
C ILE A 147 11.75 10.50 -12.86
N LEU A 148 11.41 10.77 -14.12
CA LEU A 148 10.21 11.52 -14.50
C LEU A 148 8.94 10.66 -14.54
N ARG A 149 9.03 9.32 -14.68
CA ARG A 149 7.86 8.42 -14.81
C ARG A 149 6.81 8.56 -13.69
N PRO A 150 7.17 8.71 -12.40
CA PRO A 150 6.19 8.90 -11.33
C PRO A 150 5.31 10.15 -11.50
N PHE A 151 5.75 11.14 -12.29
CA PHE A 151 4.96 12.31 -12.61
C PHE A 151 3.65 11.96 -13.32
N PHE A 152 3.62 10.91 -14.15
CA PHE A 152 2.40 10.47 -14.84
C PHE A 152 1.32 10.00 -13.86
N LEU A 153 1.71 9.32 -12.78
CA LEU A 153 0.80 8.94 -11.70
C LEU A 153 0.35 10.16 -10.86
N LEU A 154 1.30 11.04 -10.51
CA LEU A 154 1.02 12.30 -9.80
C LEU A 154 0.03 13.17 -10.57
N GLN A 155 0.14 13.22 -11.90
CA GLN A 155 -0.71 14.03 -12.75
C GLN A 155 -2.16 13.57 -12.76
N ASN A 156 -2.39 12.25 -12.75
CA ASN A 156 -3.73 11.67 -12.79
C ASN A 156 -4.45 11.74 -11.43
N SER A 157 -3.71 11.66 -10.33
CA SER A 157 -4.29 11.68 -8.98
C SER A 157 -4.44 13.08 -8.41
N SER A 158 -5.69 13.51 -8.19
CA SER A 158 -5.98 14.81 -7.55
C SER A 158 -5.63 14.85 -6.05
N MET A 159 -5.58 13.70 -5.38
CA MET A 159 -5.19 13.55 -3.98
C MET A 159 -3.70 13.82 -3.80
N MET A 160 -2.87 13.22 -4.67
CA MET A 160 -1.41 13.32 -4.64
C MET A 160 -0.89 14.74 -4.85
N LYS A 161 -1.56 15.51 -5.72
CA LYS A 161 -1.25 16.93 -5.94
C LYS A 161 -1.39 17.76 -4.66
N LYS A 162 -2.36 17.41 -3.81
CA LYS A 162 -2.63 18.11 -2.56
C LYS A 162 -1.71 17.65 -1.44
N THR A 163 -1.35 16.36 -1.37
CA THR A 163 -0.35 15.87 -0.41
C THR A 163 1.01 16.51 -0.67
N LEU A 164 1.45 16.60 -1.93
CA LEU A 164 2.68 17.33 -2.31
C LEU A 164 2.66 18.80 -1.89
N LYS A 165 1.52 19.49 -2.06
CA LYS A 165 1.37 20.87 -1.61
C LYS A 165 1.53 20.98 -0.08
N SER A 166 1.01 20.01 0.68
CA SER A 166 1.17 19.97 2.13
C SER A 166 2.62 19.74 2.55
N ILE A 167 3.34 18.84 1.87
CA ILE A 167 4.77 18.59 2.13
C ILE A 167 5.58 19.88 1.95
N ASN A 168 5.30 20.63 0.88
CA ASN A 168 5.98 21.91 0.63
C ASN A 168 5.71 22.96 1.72
N SER A 169 4.54 22.89 2.37
CA SER A 169 4.20 23.76 3.49
C SER A 169 4.86 23.35 4.81
N THR A 170 5.23 22.07 5.00
CA THR A 170 5.87 21.57 6.24
C THR A 170 7.39 21.67 6.22
N LEU A 171 8.03 21.67 5.04
CA LEU A 171 9.49 21.74 4.88
C LEU A 171 10.16 22.94 5.61
N PRO A 172 9.60 24.18 5.57
CA PRO A 172 10.22 25.33 6.24
C PRO A 172 10.27 25.19 7.77
N GLU A 173 9.30 24.50 8.37
CA GLU A 173 9.27 24.30 9.82
C GLU A 173 10.30 23.24 10.25
N MET A 174 10.48 22.18 9.45
CA MET A 174 11.54 21.17 9.65
C MET A 174 12.94 21.77 9.58
N ALA A 175 13.17 22.68 8.64
CA ALA A 175 14.46 23.34 8.46
C ALA A 175 14.90 24.11 9.73
N ARG A 176 13.96 24.73 10.45
CA ARG A 176 14.25 25.45 11.71
C ARG A 176 14.78 24.51 12.80
N TRP A 177 14.29 23.28 12.85
CA TRP A 177 14.72 22.32 13.86
C TRP A 177 16.12 21.77 13.60
N VAL A 178 16.47 21.47 12.34
CA VAL A 178 17.83 21.07 11.97
C VAL A 178 18.84 22.14 12.38
N ILE A 179 18.47 23.42 12.23
CA ILE A 179 19.27 24.55 12.68
C ILE A 179 19.43 24.57 14.21
N ALA A 180 18.42 24.18 14.98
CA ALA A 180 18.47 24.09 16.45
C ALA A 180 19.35 22.94 16.98
N GLN A 181 19.53 21.86 16.23
CA GLN A 181 20.48 20.79 16.58
C GLN A 181 21.93 21.26 16.47
N LYS A 182 22.22 22.03 15.41
CA LYS A 182 23.55 22.63 15.20
C LYS A 182 23.97 23.52 16.38
N THR A 183 23.05 24.30 16.93
CA THR A 183 23.34 25.18 18.09
C THR A 183 23.53 24.40 19.39
N SER A 184 22.81 23.29 19.58
CA SER A 184 22.93 22.44 20.77
C SER A 184 24.27 21.68 20.81
N PHE A 185 24.76 21.20 19.66
CA PHE A 185 26.07 20.57 19.56
C PHE A 185 27.21 21.55 19.87
N HIS A 186 27.15 22.77 19.34
CA HIS A 186 28.18 23.79 19.56
C HIS A 186 28.36 24.11 21.06
N ARG A 187 27.26 24.03 21.83
CA ARG A 187 27.26 24.23 23.29
C ARG A 187 27.86 23.06 24.07
N MET A 188 27.76 21.83 23.55
CA MET A 188 28.35 20.64 24.17
C MET A 188 29.85 20.51 23.84
N ALA A 189 30.23 20.77 22.59
CA ALA A 189 31.64 20.76 22.16
C ALA A 189 32.46 21.86 22.85
N GLY A 190 31.88 23.05 23.07
CA GLY A 190 32.53 24.15 23.79
C GLY A 190 32.76 23.91 25.30
N SER A 191 32.35 22.75 25.84
CA SER A 191 32.51 22.41 27.27
C SER A 191 33.60 21.38 27.57
N ARG A 192 34.31 20.85 26.55
CA ARG A 192 35.38 19.86 26.73
C ARG A 192 36.55 20.10 25.78
N GLU A 193 37.37 21.10 26.13
CA GLU A 193 38.72 21.27 25.59
C GLU A 193 39.79 20.80 26.61
N ILE A 194 39.42 19.91 27.54
CA ILE A 194 40.31 19.40 28.59
C ILE A 194 39.96 17.93 28.84
N ASP A 195 40.67 17.00 28.19
CA ASP A 195 41.63 16.13 28.88
C ASP A 195 42.37 15.24 27.86
N ASN A 196 43.69 15.18 27.97
CA ASN A 196 44.61 14.64 26.97
C ASN A 196 44.76 13.11 27.01
N GLN A 197 43.77 12.38 27.53
CA GLN A 197 43.79 10.92 27.58
C GLN A 197 42.67 10.32 26.71
N GLN A 198 43.11 9.58 25.72
CA GLN A 198 42.42 9.10 24.53
C GLN A 198 41.35 8.04 24.85
N ASP A 199 40.12 8.47 25.14
CA ASP A 199 38.96 7.57 25.21
C ASP A 199 38.57 7.10 23.81
N LYS A 200 39.14 5.97 23.39
CA LYS A 200 38.90 5.39 22.06
C LYS A 200 37.40 5.26 21.76
N GLU A 201 36.58 4.93 22.75
CA GLU A 201 35.13 4.73 22.60
C GLU A 201 34.35 6.04 22.46
N TRP A 202 34.73 7.12 23.17
CA TRP A 202 34.05 8.41 23.07
C TRP A 202 34.33 9.10 21.72
N VAL A 203 35.55 8.91 21.21
CA VAL A 203 35.96 9.38 19.88
C VAL A 203 35.17 8.70 18.76
N VAL A 204 34.61 7.50 18.96
CA VAL A 204 33.78 6.85 17.91
C VAL A 204 32.56 7.71 17.56
N TYR A 205 31.90 8.30 18.56
CA TYR A 205 30.66 9.05 18.36
C TYR A 205 30.86 10.57 18.27
N PHE A 206 31.85 11.12 18.97
CA PHE A 206 32.00 12.57 19.16
C PHE A 206 33.36 13.12 18.70
N ARG A 207 33.95 12.56 17.63
CA ARG A 207 35.24 13.03 17.09
C ARG A 207 35.16 14.41 16.46
N ASN A 208 34.22 14.59 15.55
CA ASN A 208 34.07 15.80 14.74
C ASN A 208 32.62 16.29 14.77
N LEU A 209 32.40 17.54 14.34
CA LEU A 209 31.07 18.12 14.20
C LEU A 209 30.11 17.24 13.37
N PRO A 210 30.49 16.72 12.17
CA PRO A 210 29.60 15.87 11.39
C PRO A 210 29.26 14.55 12.08
N ASP A 211 30.25 13.84 12.63
CA ASP A 211 30.07 12.55 13.29
C ASP A 211 29.17 12.66 14.52
N SER A 212 29.33 13.76 15.26
CA SER A 212 28.51 14.07 16.42
C SER A 212 27.07 14.43 16.05
N LEU A 213 26.87 15.21 14.98
CA LEU A 213 25.54 15.52 14.47
C LEU A 213 24.82 14.26 13.98
N THR A 214 25.53 13.37 13.30
CA THR A 214 24.98 12.07 12.86
C THR A 214 24.64 11.20 14.08
N SER A 215 25.51 11.11 15.08
CA SER A 215 25.27 10.32 16.30
C SER A 215 24.06 10.81 17.10
N LEU A 216 23.90 12.14 17.23
CA LEU A 216 22.74 12.75 17.89
C LEU A 216 21.45 12.64 17.05
N LEU A 217 21.57 12.69 15.72
CA LEU A 217 20.43 12.46 14.82
C LEU A 217 19.94 11.00 14.91
N VAL A 218 20.85 10.03 14.95
CA VAL A 218 20.49 8.63 15.17
C VAL A 218 19.88 8.44 16.56
N LEU A 219 20.40 9.13 17.59
CA LEU A 219 19.85 9.08 18.95
C LEU A 219 18.44 9.66 19.05
N LEU A 220 18.12 10.68 18.26
CA LEU A 220 16.77 11.21 18.15
C LEU A 220 15.79 10.17 17.58
N THR A 221 16.29 9.21 16.82
CA THR A 221 15.49 8.06 16.37
C THR A 221 15.56 6.89 17.34
N THR A 222 16.29 7.03 18.45
CA THR A 222 16.56 5.98 19.46
C THR A 222 17.23 4.71 18.93
N ALA A 223 17.74 4.72 17.70
CA ALA A 223 18.30 3.52 17.06
C ALA A 223 19.66 3.07 17.63
N ASN A 224 20.41 3.98 18.27
CA ASN A 224 21.69 3.71 18.92
C ASN A 224 21.64 3.93 20.46
N ASN A 225 20.44 3.88 21.06
CA ASN A 225 20.29 3.84 22.50
C ASN A 225 20.24 2.36 22.94
N PRO A 226 21.13 1.87 23.83
CA PRO A 226 21.99 2.60 24.76
C PRO A 226 23.42 2.95 24.28
N ASP A 227 23.88 2.41 23.15
CA ASP A 227 25.28 2.39 22.70
C ASP A 227 26.01 3.75 22.77
N VAL A 228 25.39 4.82 22.30
CA VAL A 228 26.00 6.16 22.25
C VAL A 228 26.25 6.76 23.65
N MET A 229 25.51 6.32 24.67
CA MET A 229 25.60 6.83 26.04
C MET A 229 26.61 6.07 26.88
N ILE A 230 26.82 4.78 26.61
CA ILE A 230 27.62 3.87 27.47
C ILE A 230 29.02 4.41 27.79
N PRO A 231 29.82 4.93 26.82
CA PRO A 231 31.18 5.42 27.12
C PRO A 231 31.19 6.63 28.06
N ALA A 232 30.18 7.49 27.99
CA ALA A 232 30.06 8.63 28.89
C ALA A 232 29.52 8.19 30.27
N TYR A 233 28.53 7.30 30.28
CA TYR A 233 27.89 6.81 31.50
C TYR A 233 28.84 6.00 32.40
N SER A 234 29.72 5.19 31.79
CA SER A 234 30.73 4.41 32.52
C SER A 234 31.74 5.31 33.25
N LYS A 235 32.02 6.50 32.71
CA LYS A 235 32.88 7.50 33.36
C LYS A 235 32.20 8.23 34.50
N ASN A 236 30.98 8.72 34.28
CA ASN A 236 30.21 9.38 35.31
C ASN A 236 28.72 9.18 35.06
N ARG A 237 28.03 8.66 36.08
CA ARG A 237 26.58 8.44 36.06
C ARG A 237 25.80 9.71 35.77
N ALA A 238 26.33 10.89 36.09
CA ALA A 238 25.68 12.17 35.81
C ALA A 238 25.49 12.44 34.29
N TYR A 239 26.32 11.88 33.42
CA TYR A 239 26.18 12.09 31.97
C TYR A 239 24.90 11.48 31.39
N SER A 240 24.27 10.50 32.04
CA SER A 240 22.97 9.97 31.58
C SER A 240 21.88 11.03 31.58
N ILE A 241 21.96 12.04 32.47
CA ILE A 241 20.99 13.14 32.55
C ILE A 241 20.92 13.88 31.21
N PHE A 242 22.05 14.10 30.54
CA PHE A 242 22.09 14.74 29.22
C PHE A 242 21.34 13.92 28.17
N PHE A 243 21.65 12.62 28.05
CA PHE A 243 21.04 11.75 27.04
C PHE A 243 19.54 11.55 27.30
N ILE A 244 19.13 11.39 28.57
CA ILE A 244 17.72 11.30 28.96
C ILE A 244 16.97 12.60 28.59
N LEU A 245 17.52 13.77 28.94
CA LEU A 245 16.90 15.06 28.59
C LEU A 245 16.83 15.25 27.08
N PHE A 246 17.88 14.88 26.34
CA PHE A 246 17.91 14.95 24.88
C PHE A 246 16.83 14.06 24.26
N THR A 247 16.71 12.80 24.68
CA THR A 247 15.70 11.88 24.14
C THR A 247 14.28 12.29 24.53
N VAL A 248 14.05 12.78 25.75
CA VAL A 248 12.73 13.27 26.17
C VAL A 248 12.32 14.51 25.36
N LEU A 249 13.20 15.50 25.21
CA LEU A 249 12.90 16.70 24.43
C LEU A 249 12.81 16.40 22.93
N GLY A 250 13.67 15.53 22.41
CA GLY A 250 13.70 15.15 21.01
C GLY A 250 12.52 14.27 20.60
N ASN A 251 12.29 13.16 21.30
CA ASN A 251 11.30 12.19 20.87
C ASN A 251 9.91 12.57 21.34
N LEU A 252 9.75 12.90 22.63
CA LEU A 252 8.42 13.14 23.19
C LEU A 252 7.87 14.52 22.85
N PHE A 253 8.71 15.55 22.79
CA PHE A 253 8.25 16.90 22.48
C PHE A 253 8.31 17.16 20.97
N LEU A 254 9.48 17.03 20.35
CA LEU A 254 9.64 17.42 18.95
C LEU A 254 8.94 16.48 17.97
N MET A 255 9.19 15.16 18.00
CA MET A 255 8.54 14.26 17.01
C MET A 255 7.01 14.30 17.10
N ASN A 256 6.47 14.42 18.32
CA ASN A 256 5.03 14.57 18.52
C ASN A 256 4.52 15.97 18.08
N LEU A 257 5.30 17.04 18.27
CA LEU A 257 4.96 18.37 17.76
C LEU A 257 4.92 18.38 16.23
N LEU A 258 5.87 17.73 15.57
CA LEU A 258 5.89 17.57 14.11
C LEU A 258 4.66 16.81 13.62
N THR A 259 4.29 15.75 14.33
CA THR A 259 3.05 15.00 14.06
C THR A 259 1.83 15.92 14.17
N ALA A 260 1.76 16.76 15.21
CA ALA A 260 0.67 17.70 15.42
C ALA A 260 0.59 18.79 14.33
N ILE A 261 1.73 19.32 13.88
CA ILE A 261 1.84 20.27 12.77
C ILE A 261 1.29 19.64 11.49
N ILE A 262 1.77 18.45 11.14
CA ILE A 262 1.32 17.71 9.95
C ILE A 262 -0.18 17.43 10.05
N TYR A 263 -0.65 16.94 11.19
CA TYR A 263 -2.07 16.70 11.42
C TYR A 263 -2.90 17.98 11.23
N ASN A 264 -2.44 19.13 11.71
CA ASN A 264 -3.19 20.39 11.57
C ASN A 264 -3.35 20.82 10.10
N GLN A 265 -2.37 20.52 9.24
CA GLN A 265 -2.49 20.78 7.79
C GLN A 265 -3.54 19.88 7.12
N PHE A 266 -3.69 18.64 7.60
CA PHE A 266 -4.66 17.66 7.08
C PHE A 266 -6.01 17.68 7.79
N ARG A 267 -6.13 18.36 8.93
CA ARG A 267 -7.37 18.44 9.70
C ARG A 267 -8.47 19.11 8.88
N GLY A 268 -9.63 18.45 8.78
CA GLY A 268 -10.75 18.94 7.98
C GLY A 268 -10.52 18.85 6.47
N TYR A 269 -9.44 18.18 6.02
CA TYR A 269 -9.18 17.92 4.61
C TYR A 269 -10.30 17.10 3.98
N LEU A 270 -10.66 15.98 4.60
CA LEU A 270 -11.73 15.12 4.10
C LEU A 270 -13.05 15.89 4.01
N LEU A 271 -13.34 16.71 5.02
CA LEU A 271 -14.54 17.55 5.05
C LEU A 271 -14.55 18.59 3.92
N LYS A 272 -13.44 19.33 3.70
CA LYS A 272 -13.30 20.26 2.56
C LYS A 272 -13.41 19.53 1.21
N SER A 273 -12.85 18.33 1.10
CA SER A 273 -12.91 17.51 -0.11
C SER A 273 -14.34 17.05 -0.42
N VAL A 274 -15.07 16.57 0.59
CA VAL A 274 -16.48 16.19 0.49
C VAL A 274 -17.35 17.40 0.16
N GLN A 275 -17.14 18.54 0.83
CA GLN A 275 -17.85 19.80 0.54
C GLN A 275 -17.63 20.25 -0.91
N SER A 276 -16.40 20.23 -1.41
CA SER A 276 -16.10 20.60 -2.80
C SER A 276 -16.77 19.63 -3.79
N SER A 277 -16.80 18.34 -3.46
CA SER A 277 -17.46 17.31 -4.27
C SER A 277 -18.98 17.54 -4.31
N LEU A 278 -19.62 17.74 -3.16
CA LEU A 278 -21.05 18.06 -3.07
C LEU A 278 -21.39 19.37 -3.78
N PHE A 279 -20.53 20.39 -3.67
CA PHE A 279 -20.71 21.65 -4.37
C PHE A 279 -20.70 21.48 -5.89
N ARG A 280 -19.72 20.73 -6.44
CA ARG A 280 -19.66 20.40 -7.88
C ARG A 280 -20.88 19.62 -8.33
N ARG A 281 -21.37 18.68 -7.51
CA ARG A 281 -22.60 17.92 -7.78
C ARG A 281 -23.81 18.84 -7.87
N ARG A 282 -24.00 19.74 -6.89
CA ARG A 282 -25.11 20.71 -6.90
C ARG A 282 -25.07 21.64 -8.11
N LEU A 283 -23.89 22.13 -8.48
CA LEU A 283 -23.71 22.92 -9.69
C LEU A 283 -24.06 22.13 -10.96
N GLY A 284 -23.64 20.86 -11.05
CA GLY A 284 -23.97 19.97 -12.16
C GLY A 284 -25.47 19.74 -12.32
N ILE A 285 -26.16 19.43 -11.22
CA ILE A 285 -27.61 19.22 -11.21
C ILE A 285 -28.35 20.51 -11.60
N ARG A 286 -27.92 21.66 -11.07
CA ARG A 286 -28.52 22.95 -11.39
C ARG A 286 -28.32 23.34 -12.86
N ALA A 287 -27.10 23.20 -13.39
CA ALA A 287 -26.82 23.47 -14.80
C ALA A 287 -27.65 22.55 -15.73
N ALA A 288 -27.79 21.27 -15.37
CA ALA A 288 -28.64 20.34 -16.12
C ALA A 288 -30.11 20.76 -16.10
N PHE A 289 -30.61 21.22 -14.94
CA PHE A 289 -31.97 21.75 -14.82
C PHE A 289 -32.19 22.98 -15.70
N GLU A 290 -31.29 23.97 -15.66
CA GLU A 290 -31.39 25.21 -16.46
C GLU A 290 -31.39 24.95 -17.98
N VAL A 291 -30.60 23.97 -18.44
CA VAL A 291 -30.60 23.55 -19.86
C VAL A 291 -31.89 22.82 -20.23
N LEU A 292 -32.40 21.94 -19.36
CA LEU A 292 -33.66 21.22 -19.63
C LEU A 292 -34.88 22.14 -19.58
N SER A 293 -34.89 23.14 -18.70
CA SER A 293 -35.97 24.13 -18.62
C SER A 293 -36.02 25.04 -19.85
N SER A 294 -34.86 25.47 -20.38
CA SER A 294 -34.82 26.32 -21.57
C SER A 294 -35.27 25.61 -22.85
N LEU A 295 -35.05 24.30 -22.97
CA LEU A 295 -35.57 23.48 -24.07
C LEU A 295 -37.10 23.35 -24.07
N LYS A 296 -37.75 23.56 -22.93
CA LYS A 296 -39.22 23.50 -22.80
C LYS A 296 -39.91 24.78 -23.31
N GLU A 297 -39.18 25.88 -23.39
CA GLU A 297 -39.67 27.17 -23.90
C GLU A 297 -39.61 27.27 -25.44
N THR A 298 -38.92 26.35 -26.12
CA THR A 298 -38.94 26.23 -27.58
C THR A 298 -40.12 25.38 -28.08
N PRO A 299 -41.02 25.91 -28.94
CA PRO A 299 -42.19 25.16 -29.40
C PRO A 299 -41.77 24.19 -30.52
N ALA A 300 -41.42 22.96 -30.18
CA ALA A 300 -41.31 21.89 -31.16
C ALA A 300 -41.85 20.57 -30.60
N SER A 301 -42.87 20.10 -31.29
CA SER A 301 -43.60 18.84 -31.20
C SER A 301 -42.72 17.61 -30.99
N SER A 302 -43.28 16.61 -30.28
CA SER A 302 -42.90 15.18 -30.26
C SER A 302 -42.10 14.59 -29.08
N LEU A 303 -42.43 14.94 -27.83
CA LEU A 303 -42.18 14.03 -26.69
C LEU A 303 -43.37 14.04 -25.72
N LYS A 304 -44.34 13.15 -25.97
CA LYS A 304 -45.32 12.71 -24.96
C LYS A 304 -44.54 11.93 -23.90
N MET A 305 -44.11 12.58 -22.84
CA MET A 305 -43.73 11.87 -21.60
C MET A 305 -44.19 12.68 -20.39
N CYS A 306 -45.09 12.05 -19.62
CA CYS A 306 -45.73 12.46 -18.37
C CYS A 306 -46.36 13.88 -18.28
N SER A 307 -47.68 13.89 -18.17
CA SER A 307 -48.42 14.89 -17.40
C SER A 307 -47.95 14.84 -15.93
N CYS A 308 -47.02 15.70 -15.54
CA CYS A 308 -46.71 16.00 -14.15
C CYS A 308 -46.40 17.50 -14.02
N ASP A 309 -46.84 18.09 -12.92
CA ASP A 309 -46.62 19.48 -12.51
C ASP A 309 -45.18 19.95 -12.78
N GLN A 310 -45.03 21.25 -13.07
CA GLN A 310 -43.72 21.86 -13.29
C GLN A 310 -42.79 21.56 -12.10
N LEU A 311 -41.78 20.71 -12.35
CA LEU A 311 -40.83 20.32 -11.33
C LEU A 311 -39.96 21.55 -10.99
N SER A 312 -40.06 22.04 -9.75
CA SER A 312 -39.19 23.12 -9.28
C SER A 312 -37.72 22.65 -9.21
N ALA A 313 -36.77 23.58 -9.30
CA ALA A 313 -35.34 23.28 -9.18
C ALA A 313 -35.01 22.51 -7.87
N ALA A 314 -35.70 22.85 -6.78
CA ALA A 314 -35.55 22.17 -5.48
C ALA A 314 -36.05 20.72 -5.53
N GLN A 315 -37.19 20.45 -6.20
CA GLN A 315 -37.70 19.09 -6.39
C GLN A 315 -36.79 18.27 -7.30
N PHE A 316 -36.22 18.88 -8.35
CA PHE A 316 -35.26 18.22 -9.24
C PHE A 316 -33.99 17.80 -8.49
N GLN A 317 -33.46 18.67 -7.63
CA GLN A 317 -32.31 18.34 -6.80
C GLN A 317 -32.62 17.21 -5.80
N LYS A 318 -33.80 17.26 -5.17
CA LYS A 318 -34.25 16.22 -4.23
C LYS A 318 -34.41 14.86 -4.91
N LEU A 319 -34.84 14.82 -6.17
CA LEU A 319 -34.94 13.58 -6.96
C LEU A 319 -33.58 12.88 -7.10
N PHE A 320 -32.53 13.64 -7.41
CA PHE A 320 -31.16 13.10 -7.50
C PHE A 320 -30.61 12.66 -6.14
N GLU A 321 -31.04 13.27 -5.04
CA GLU A 321 -30.70 12.79 -3.70
C GLU A 321 -31.39 11.47 -3.37
N GLU A 322 -32.61 11.24 -3.86
CA GLU A 322 -33.33 9.98 -3.64
C GLU A 322 -32.79 8.83 -4.50
N LEU A 323 -32.40 9.11 -5.75
CA LEU A 323 -31.75 8.14 -6.64
C LEU A 323 -30.41 7.62 -6.11
N ASP A 324 -29.75 8.39 -5.24
CA ASP A 324 -28.46 8.05 -4.63
C ASP A 324 -28.57 7.23 -3.36
N LYS A 325 -29.78 7.07 -2.80
CA LYS A 325 -29.95 6.16 -1.67
C LYS A 325 -29.73 4.74 -2.16
N ASP A 326 -28.78 4.05 -1.53
CA ASP A 326 -28.50 2.65 -1.82
C ASP A 326 -29.80 1.84 -1.74
N ALA A 327 -30.26 1.35 -2.89
CA ALA A 327 -31.41 0.47 -2.93
C ALA A 327 -31.09 -0.78 -2.10
N ILE A 328 -31.87 -1.02 -1.04
CA ILE A 328 -31.74 -2.23 -0.22
C ILE A 328 -31.96 -3.41 -1.17
N LYS A 329 -30.86 -4.12 -1.52
CA LYS A 329 -30.94 -5.32 -2.35
C LYS A 329 -31.79 -6.35 -1.63
N GLN A 330 -33.01 -6.57 -2.11
CA GLN A 330 -33.84 -7.66 -1.64
C GLN A 330 -33.21 -8.99 -2.09
N HIS A 331 -33.06 -9.91 -1.15
CA HIS A 331 -32.53 -11.24 -1.44
C HIS A 331 -33.59 -12.07 -2.18
N PRO A 332 -33.21 -12.93 -3.13
CA PRO A 332 -34.16 -13.78 -3.84
C PRO A 332 -34.86 -14.75 -2.86
N PRO A 333 -36.11 -15.15 -3.14
CA PRO A 333 -36.84 -16.11 -2.31
C PRO A 333 -36.15 -17.48 -2.28
N SER A 334 -36.40 -18.25 -1.23
CA SER A 334 -35.94 -19.65 -1.14
C SER A 334 -36.73 -20.53 -2.11
N PRO A 335 -36.15 -21.64 -2.61
CA PRO A 335 -36.88 -22.61 -3.42
C PRO A 335 -38.05 -23.22 -2.63
N GLU A 336 -39.14 -23.52 -3.32
CA GLU A 336 -40.25 -24.31 -2.79
C GLU A 336 -40.05 -25.77 -3.22
N TYR A 337 -39.96 -26.68 -2.25
CA TYR A 337 -39.86 -28.11 -2.51
C TYR A 337 -41.22 -28.79 -2.36
N GLN A 338 -41.57 -29.65 -3.32
CA GLN A 338 -42.80 -30.44 -3.26
C GLN A 338 -42.72 -31.60 -2.25
N SER A 339 -41.52 -32.12 -1.96
CA SER A 339 -41.36 -33.25 -1.05
C SER A 339 -41.29 -32.82 0.41
N HIS A 340 -42.05 -33.53 1.26
CA HIS A 340 -42.12 -33.27 2.71
C HIS A 340 -40.76 -33.46 3.41
N PHE A 341 -39.88 -34.30 2.85
CA PHE A 341 -38.52 -34.47 3.34
C PHE A 341 -37.67 -33.21 3.12
N MET A 342 -37.69 -32.64 1.92
CA MET A 342 -36.89 -31.45 1.60
C MET A 342 -37.39 -30.21 2.35
N GLN A 343 -38.68 -30.12 2.64
CA GLN A 343 -39.22 -29.07 3.52
C GLN A 343 -38.70 -29.18 4.96
N LYS A 344 -38.60 -30.38 5.51
CA LYS A 344 -37.97 -30.61 6.84
C LYS A 344 -36.49 -30.23 6.83
N VAL A 345 -35.76 -30.60 5.78
CA VAL A 345 -34.35 -30.23 5.57
C VAL A 345 -34.19 -28.72 5.49
N GLN A 346 -35.03 -28.04 4.70
CA GLN A 346 -35.04 -26.58 4.58
C GLN A 346 -35.32 -25.88 5.92
N PHE A 347 -36.26 -26.41 6.72
CA PHE A 347 -36.55 -25.88 8.05
C PHE A 347 -35.37 -26.07 9.02
N ALA A 348 -34.78 -27.27 9.05
CA ALA A 348 -33.68 -27.60 9.95
C ALA A 348 -32.40 -26.79 9.66
N PHE A 349 -31.97 -26.77 8.39
CA PHE A 349 -30.72 -26.10 7.99
C PHE A 349 -30.89 -24.59 7.73
N GLY A 350 -32.13 -24.11 7.60
CA GLY A 350 -32.45 -22.68 7.62
C GLY A 350 -32.46 -22.08 9.03
N HIS A 351 -32.41 -22.89 10.08
CA HIS A 351 -32.49 -22.43 11.46
C HIS A 351 -31.19 -21.70 11.88
N PRO A 352 -31.25 -20.58 12.63
CA PRO A 352 -30.07 -19.85 13.09
C PRO A 352 -29.08 -20.70 13.91
N TYR A 353 -29.54 -21.73 14.62
CA TYR A 353 -28.69 -22.69 15.35
C TYR A 353 -27.69 -23.41 14.46
N PHE A 354 -28.01 -23.69 13.19
CA PHE A 354 -27.06 -24.28 12.26
C PHE A 354 -25.88 -23.34 11.99
N GLY A 355 -26.14 -22.04 11.93
CA GLY A 355 -25.10 -21.01 11.86
C GLY A 355 -24.18 -21.04 13.08
N TYR A 356 -24.75 -21.11 14.29
CA TYR A 356 -24.00 -21.20 15.55
C TYR A 356 -23.16 -22.48 15.64
N LEU A 357 -23.70 -23.62 15.22
CA LEU A 357 -22.95 -24.88 15.17
C LEU A 357 -21.69 -24.77 14.31
N GLY A 358 -21.82 -24.22 13.09
CA GLY A 358 -20.65 -24.00 12.24
C GLY A 358 -19.62 -23.02 12.84
N ASN A 359 -20.05 -22.06 13.67
CA ASN A 359 -19.13 -21.18 14.40
C ASN A 359 -18.36 -21.94 15.49
N VAL A 360 -19.04 -22.83 16.23
CA VAL A 360 -18.40 -23.69 17.25
C VAL A 360 -17.37 -24.62 16.60
N VAL A 361 -17.72 -25.23 15.45
CA VAL A 361 -16.81 -26.11 14.72
C VAL A 361 -15.60 -25.33 14.17
N ALA A 362 -15.81 -24.11 13.66
CA ALA A 362 -14.71 -23.25 13.23
C ALA A 362 -13.77 -22.89 14.39
N LEU A 363 -14.31 -22.58 15.57
CA LEU A 363 -13.50 -22.32 16.76
C LEU A 363 -12.72 -23.56 17.21
N ALA A 364 -13.35 -24.73 17.21
CA ALA A 364 -12.69 -25.99 17.54
C ALA A 364 -11.53 -26.30 16.57
N ASN A 365 -11.70 -26.01 15.27
CA ASN A 365 -10.64 -26.15 14.28
C ASN A 365 -9.46 -25.22 14.57
N ILE A 366 -9.72 -23.94 14.85
CA ILE A 366 -8.65 -22.98 15.22
C ILE A 366 -7.88 -23.46 16.45
N ILE A 367 -8.58 -23.90 17.50
CA ILE A 367 -7.94 -24.42 18.72
C ILE A 367 -7.09 -25.65 18.39
N SER A 368 -7.61 -26.58 17.58
CA SER A 368 -6.89 -27.80 17.19
C SER A 368 -5.60 -27.48 16.45
N ILE A 369 -5.64 -26.55 15.47
CA ILE A 369 -4.46 -26.10 14.73
C ILE A 369 -3.46 -25.40 15.65
N CYS A 370 -3.92 -24.53 16.55
CA CYS A 370 -3.04 -23.85 17.50
C CYS A 370 -2.31 -24.85 18.41
N VAL A 371 -2.99 -25.87 18.92
CA VAL A 371 -2.38 -26.91 19.75
C VAL A 371 -1.34 -27.70 18.97
N VAL A 372 -1.65 -28.14 17.75
CA VAL A 372 -0.71 -28.89 16.90
C VAL A 372 0.52 -28.04 16.56
N LEU A 373 0.34 -26.78 16.15
CA LEU A 373 1.45 -25.87 15.86
C LEU A 373 2.37 -25.64 17.07
N VAL A 374 1.81 -25.53 18.28
CA VAL A 374 2.61 -25.40 19.51
C VAL A 374 3.35 -26.70 19.82
N MET A 375 2.72 -27.86 19.63
CA MET A 375 3.37 -29.17 19.84
C MET A 375 4.50 -29.45 18.84
N ASP A 376 4.40 -28.92 17.61
CA ASP A 376 5.40 -29.10 16.56
C ASP A 376 6.50 -28.02 16.57
N ALA A 377 6.30 -26.92 17.31
CA ALA A 377 7.26 -25.82 17.39
C ALA A 377 8.60 -26.26 18.01
N ASP A 378 8.56 -27.12 19.03
CA ASP A 378 9.76 -27.59 19.74
C ASP A 378 10.43 -28.80 19.06
N LYS A 379 9.78 -29.41 18.05
CA LYS A 379 10.28 -30.60 17.36
C LYS A 379 11.03 -30.23 16.08
N GLN A 380 12.15 -30.92 15.85
CA GLN A 380 12.87 -30.84 14.58
C GLN A 380 11.97 -31.31 13.42
N PRO A 381 12.09 -30.74 12.20
CA PRO A 381 11.25 -31.13 11.05
C PRO A 381 11.24 -32.65 10.78
N SER A 382 12.37 -33.32 11.01
CA SER A 382 12.52 -34.78 10.82
C SER A 382 11.76 -35.66 11.81
N GLU A 383 11.33 -35.10 12.95
CA GLU A 383 10.64 -35.79 14.05
C GLU A 383 9.16 -35.41 14.15
N ARG A 384 8.65 -34.61 13.20
CA ARG A 384 7.23 -34.23 13.15
C ARG A 384 6.39 -35.39 12.60
N ASP A 385 5.33 -35.73 13.33
CA ASP A 385 4.34 -36.72 12.93
C ASP A 385 3.10 -36.02 12.37
N ASP A 386 3.14 -35.72 11.08
CA ASP A 386 2.10 -34.91 10.41
C ASP A 386 0.78 -35.66 10.13
N PHE A 387 0.70 -36.91 10.54
CA PHE A 387 -0.50 -37.74 10.43
C PHE A 387 -1.71 -37.08 11.11
N PHE A 388 -1.53 -36.59 12.34
CA PHE A 388 -2.63 -35.97 13.09
C PHE A 388 -3.14 -34.69 12.42
N LEU A 389 -2.22 -33.87 11.91
CA LEU A 389 -2.57 -32.64 11.20
C LEU A 389 -3.37 -32.95 9.92
N GLY A 390 -2.92 -33.92 9.12
CA GLY A 390 -3.63 -34.37 7.92
C GLY A 390 -5.03 -34.92 8.23
N ALA A 391 -5.16 -35.76 9.25
CA ALA A 391 -6.45 -36.33 9.65
C ALA A 391 -7.44 -35.27 10.14
N ILE A 392 -6.97 -34.32 10.97
CA ILE A 392 -7.77 -33.21 11.48
C ILE A 392 -8.24 -32.31 10.33
N ASN A 393 -7.34 -31.96 9.40
CA ASN A 393 -7.67 -31.14 8.23
C ASN A 393 -8.73 -31.81 7.35
N CYS A 394 -8.54 -33.10 7.04
CA CYS A 394 -9.50 -33.88 6.26
C CYS A 394 -10.89 -33.87 6.91
N PHE A 395 -10.97 -34.12 8.23
CA PHE A 395 -12.23 -34.10 8.97
C PHE A 395 -12.95 -32.74 8.87
N PHE A 396 -12.25 -31.64 9.12
CA PHE A 396 -12.86 -30.32 9.09
C PHE A 396 -13.25 -29.89 7.67
N ILE A 397 -12.43 -30.17 6.64
CA ILE A 397 -12.74 -29.84 5.25
C ILE A 397 -13.99 -30.59 4.77
N LEU A 398 -14.13 -31.87 5.13
CA LEU A 398 -15.34 -32.65 4.84
C LEU A 398 -16.57 -32.06 5.53
N TYR A 399 -16.45 -31.65 6.80
CA TYR A 399 -17.53 -30.96 7.50
C TYR A 399 -17.93 -29.66 6.77
N TYR A 400 -16.96 -28.85 6.32
CA TYR A 400 -17.25 -27.60 5.62
C TYR A 400 -17.90 -27.81 4.25
N LEU A 401 -17.48 -28.84 3.51
CA LEU A 401 -18.12 -29.24 2.27
C LEU A 401 -19.59 -29.61 2.52
N LEU A 402 -19.84 -30.43 3.54
CA LEU A 402 -21.18 -30.83 3.94
C LEU A 402 -22.02 -29.63 4.38
N GLU A 403 -21.47 -28.72 5.18
CA GLU A 403 -22.15 -27.49 5.59
C GLU A 403 -22.55 -26.64 4.37
N MET A 404 -21.63 -26.45 3.42
CA MET A 404 -21.88 -25.69 2.20
C MET A 404 -22.99 -26.32 1.36
N LEU A 405 -22.95 -27.64 1.15
CA LEU A 405 -23.97 -28.37 0.39
C LEU A 405 -25.35 -28.26 1.04
N LEU A 406 -25.43 -28.46 2.35
CA LEU A 406 -26.70 -28.34 3.09
C LEU A 406 -27.28 -26.92 3.05
N LYS A 407 -26.43 -25.89 3.13
CA LYS A 407 -26.84 -24.48 2.95
C LYS A 407 -27.37 -24.20 1.55
N ILE A 408 -26.70 -24.72 0.51
CA ILE A 408 -27.14 -24.55 -0.88
C ILE A 408 -28.47 -25.26 -1.11
N LEU A 409 -28.66 -26.45 -0.54
CA LEU A 409 -29.95 -27.17 -0.60
C LEU A 409 -31.07 -26.42 0.13
N ALA A 410 -30.81 -25.89 1.33
CA ALA A 410 -31.84 -25.19 2.11
C ALA A 410 -32.23 -23.83 1.52
N MET A 411 -31.26 -23.04 1.06
CA MET A 411 -31.51 -21.65 0.60
C MET A 411 -31.64 -21.51 -0.92
N GLY A 412 -31.11 -22.45 -1.69
CA GLY A 412 -30.92 -22.34 -3.14
C GLY A 412 -29.66 -21.55 -3.51
N LEU A 413 -29.04 -21.90 -4.65
CA LEU A 413 -27.77 -21.33 -5.11
C LEU A 413 -27.79 -19.80 -5.25
N LYS A 414 -28.87 -19.25 -5.82
CA LYS A 414 -29.02 -17.79 -6.04
C LYS A 414 -29.07 -17.02 -4.71
N ARG A 415 -29.77 -17.55 -3.71
CA ARG A 415 -29.88 -16.92 -2.39
C ARG A 415 -28.59 -17.07 -1.60
N TYR A 416 -27.95 -18.24 -1.67
CA TYR A 416 -26.63 -18.48 -1.05
C TYR A 416 -25.59 -17.47 -1.54
N LEU A 417 -25.45 -17.29 -2.86
CA LEU A 417 -24.49 -16.35 -3.47
C LEU A 417 -24.82 -14.87 -3.22
N SER A 418 -26.05 -14.56 -2.81
CA SER A 418 -26.48 -13.19 -2.49
C SER A 418 -25.88 -12.70 -1.16
N TYR A 419 -25.63 -13.62 -0.21
CA TYR A 419 -25.01 -13.28 1.07
C TYR A 419 -23.47 -13.23 0.93
N PRO A 420 -22.82 -12.08 1.24
CA PRO A 420 -21.38 -11.94 1.09
C PRO A 420 -20.58 -12.86 2.01
N SER A 421 -21.07 -13.12 3.23
CA SER A 421 -20.44 -14.03 4.18
C SER A 421 -20.43 -15.47 3.67
N ASN A 422 -21.54 -15.94 3.11
CA ASN A 422 -21.63 -17.27 2.49
C ASN A 422 -20.74 -17.37 1.24
N ARG A 423 -20.63 -16.31 0.44
CA ARG A 423 -19.72 -16.28 -0.72
C ARG A 423 -18.25 -16.45 -0.31
N PHE A 424 -17.82 -15.80 0.77
CA PHE A 424 -16.47 -15.92 1.30
C PHE A 424 -16.20 -17.32 1.87
N ASP A 425 -17.11 -17.83 2.70
CA ASP A 425 -17.02 -19.18 3.31
C ASP A 425 -17.00 -20.30 2.24
N GLY A 426 -17.84 -20.17 1.21
CA GLY A 426 -17.86 -21.07 0.06
C GLY A 426 -16.56 -21.03 -0.74
N LEU A 427 -16.05 -19.83 -1.07
CA LEU A 427 -14.77 -19.67 -1.78
C LEU A 427 -13.61 -20.31 -1.00
N LEU A 428 -13.52 -20.03 0.31
CA LEU A 428 -12.49 -20.60 1.17
C LEU A 428 -12.59 -22.13 1.25
N THR A 429 -13.80 -22.67 1.36
CA THR A 429 -14.03 -24.12 1.39
C THR A 429 -13.60 -24.79 0.08
N VAL A 430 -13.86 -24.16 -1.07
CA VAL A 430 -13.43 -24.69 -2.38
C VAL A 430 -11.90 -24.66 -2.52
N ILE A 431 -11.23 -23.59 -2.09
CA ILE A 431 -9.76 -23.50 -2.13
C ILE A 431 -9.14 -24.59 -1.24
N LEU A 432 -9.63 -24.76 -0.01
CA LEU A 432 -9.15 -25.79 0.91
C LEU A 432 -9.39 -27.20 0.35
N LEU A 433 -10.55 -27.45 -0.27
CA LEU A 433 -10.85 -28.73 -0.88
C LEU A 433 -9.91 -29.06 -2.06
N ILE A 434 -9.63 -28.09 -2.93
CA ILE A 434 -8.71 -28.28 -4.07
C ILE A 434 -7.31 -28.65 -3.56
N LEU A 435 -6.84 -27.99 -2.52
CA LEU A 435 -5.53 -28.25 -1.94
C LEU A 435 -5.45 -29.59 -1.23
N GLU A 436 -6.48 -29.99 -0.50
CA GLU A 436 -6.54 -31.31 0.13
C GLU A 436 -6.54 -32.44 -0.93
N ILE A 437 -7.31 -32.27 -2.00
CA ILE A 437 -7.31 -33.22 -3.12
C ILE A 437 -5.94 -33.27 -3.80
N ALA A 438 -5.29 -32.11 -4.02
CA ALA A 438 -3.94 -32.06 -4.58
C ALA A 438 -2.92 -32.75 -3.65
N THR A 439 -3.08 -32.61 -2.34
CA THR A 439 -2.26 -33.27 -1.33
C THR A 439 -2.42 -34.79 -1.39
N PHE A 440 -3.67 -35.29 -1.45
CA PHE A 440 -3.93 -36.72 -1.60
C PHE A 440 -3.44 -37.28 -2.94
N ALA A 441 -3.52 -36.50 -4.01
CA ALA A 441 -3.05 -36.93 -5.33
C ALA A 441 -1.52 -37.11 -5.39
N VAL A 442 -0.76 -36.26 -4.70
CA VAL A 442 0.71 -36.29 -4.72
C VAL A 442 1.26 -37.22 -3.63
N TYR A 443 0.69 -37.17 -2.42
CA TYR A 443 1.24 -37.82 -1.24
C TYR A 443 0.43 -39.02 -0.74
N GLY A 444 -0.71 -39.32 -1.33
CA GLY A 444 -1.61 -40.39 -0.87
C GLY A 444 -2.41 -40.02 0.37
N PHE A 445 -3.17 -41.00 0.89
CA PHE A 445 -4.00 -40.82 2.07
C PHE A 445 -3.15 -40.77 3.37
N PRO A 446 -3.51 -39.97 4.39
CA PRO A 446 -2.73 -39.86 5.61
C PRO A 446 -2.57 -41.23 6.29
N HIS A 447 -1.34 -41.67 6.47
CA HIS A 447 -0.99 -42.92 7.16
C HIS A 447 0.09 -42.69 8.23
N PRO A 448 0.25 -43.56 9.23
CA PRO A 448 1.37 -43.48 10.17
C PRO A 448 2.71 -43.46 9.41
N GLY A 449 3.59 -42.49 9.71
CA GLY A 449 4.87 -42.30 9.01
C GLY A 449 4.79 -41.52 7.69
N TRP A 450 3.68 -40.85 7.39
CA TRP A 450 3.51 -39.99 6.21
C TRP A 450 4.46 -38.77 6.25
N ARG A 451 5.40 -38.69 5.29
CA ARG A 451 6.45 -37.64 5.22
C ARG A 451 6.48 -36.93 3.87
N PRO A 452 5.56 -35.97 3.64
CA PRO A 452 5.45 -35.25 2.38
C PRO A 452 6.57 -34.22 2.14
N GLU A 453 7.28 -33.77 3.19
CA GLU A 453 8.41 -32.80 3.10
C GLU A 453 9.55 -33.30 2.19
N LEU A 454 9.74 -34.61 2.05
CA LEU A 454 10.85 -35.22 1.29
C LEU A 454 10.56 -35.39 -0.21
N MET A 455 9.33 -35.16 -0.66
CA MET A 455 8.92 -35.31 -2.06
C MET A 455 8.47 -33.96 -2.64
N GLY A 456 9.40 -33.22 -3.26
CA GLY A 456 9.08 -32.04 -4.09
C GLY A 456 10.15 -30.94 -4.07
N LEU A 457 10.35 -30.28 -5.21
CA LEU A 457 11.32 -29.18 -5.41
C LEU A 457 10.82 -27.83 -4.85
N LEU A 458 9.49 -27.69 -4.68
CA LEU A 458 8.83 -26.82 -3.70
C LEU A 458 7.90 -27.75 -2.93
N SER A 459 8.04 -27.82 -1.60
CA SER A 459 7.14 -28.62 -0.78
C SER A 459 5.71 -28.09 -0.95
N LEU A 460 4.89 -28.78 -1.77
CA LEU A 460 3.45 -28.52 -1.88
C LEU A 460 2.79 -28.56 -0.50
N TRP A 461 3.43 -29.29 0.40
CA TRP A 461 2.99 -29.47 1.73
C TRP A 461 3.31 -28.27 2.66
N ASP A 462 4.38 -27.52 2.40
CA ASP A 462 4.58 -26.19 3.02
C ASP A 462 3.54 -25.19 2.51
N MET A 463 3.13 -25.31 1.24
CA MET A 463 2.02 -24.53 0.68
C MET A 463 0.67 -24.93 1.32
N VAL A 464 0.46 -26.22 1.61
CA VAL A 464 -0.72 -26.72 2.33
C VAL A 464 -0.72 -26.24 3.77
N ARG A 465 0.42 -26.28 4.49
CA ARG A 465 0.57 -25.68 5.82
C ARG A 465 0.25 -24.17 5.81
N LEU A 466 0.77 -23.42 4.83
CA LEU A 466 0.48 -21.99 4.67
C LEU A 466 -0.99 -21.71 4.32
N VAL A 467 -1.63 -22.53 3.48
CA VAL A 467 -3.04 -22.34 3.16
C VAL A 467 -3.96 -22.82 4.28
N ASN A 468 -3.53 -23.80 5.08
CA ASN A 468 -4.23 -24.16 6.31
C ASN A 468 -4.23 -23.02 7.33
N MET A 469 -3.27 -22.08 7.27
CA MET A 469 -3.38 -20.82 8.04
C MET A 469 -4.55 -19.94 7.56
N LEU A 470 -5.06 -20.12 6.33
CA LEU A 470 -6.29 -19.44 5.89
C LEU A 470 -7.55 -19.94 6.62
N ILE A 471 -7.50 -21.13 7.24
CA ILE A 471 -8.57 -21.64 8.10
C ILE A 471 -8.82 -20.68 9.26
N VAL A 472 -7.76 -20.03 9.77
CA VAL A 472 -7.87 -19.04 10.86
C VAL A 472 -8.83 -17.92 10.46
N PHE A 473 -8.82 -17.44 9.21
CA PHE A 473 -9.75 -16.40 8.75
C PHE A 473 -11.24 -16.79 8.83
N ARG A 474 -11.58 -18.06 9.11
CA ARG A 474 -12.96 -18.45 9.43
C ARG A 474 -13.48 -17.82 10.71
N PHE A 475 -12.62 -17.33 11.63
CA PHE A 475 -13.10 -16.53 12.76
C PHE A 475 -13.88 -15.28 12.30
N LEU A 476 -13.62 -14.78 11.08
CA LEU A 476 -14.37 -13.65 10.50
C LEU A 476 -15.88 -13.95 10.38
N ARG A 477 -16.28 -15.22 10.31
CA ARG A 477 -17.68 -15.66 10.33
C ARG A 477 -18.35 -15.40 11.68
N ILE A 478 -17.57 -15.41 12.77
CA ILE A 478 -18.08 -15.19 14.14
C ILE A 478 -18.56 -13.77 14.31
N ILE A 479 -18.02 -12.81 13.54
CA ILE A 479 -18.31 -11.38 13.62
C ILE A 479 -19.74 -11.11 13.10
N PRO A 480 -20.74 -10.99 14.00
CA PRO A 480 -22.09 -10.67 13.61
C PRO A 480 -22.08 -9.17 13.27
N ASN A 481 -22.55 -8.78 12.09
CA ASN A 481 -22.49 -7.41 11.55
C ASN A 481 -21.23 -7.06 10.74
N MET A 482 -20.71 -7.99 9.93
CA MET A 482 -19.72 -7.65 8.89
C MET A 482 -20.14 -6.45 8.03
N LYS A 483 -21.44 -6.15 7.83
CA LYS A 483 -21.89 -4.94 7.10
C LYS A 483 -21.47 -3.63 7.79
N VAL A 484 -21.55 -3.56 9.12
CA VAL A 484 -21.20 -2.37 9.91
C VAL A 484 -19.69 -2.15 9.94
N ILE A 485 -18.90 -3.22 9.80
CA ILE A 485 -17.42 -3.16 9.73
C ILE A 485 -16.94 -3.00 8.28
N ALA A 486 -17.60 -3.61 7.30
CA ALA A 486 -17.26 -3.57 5.89
C ALA A 486 -17.43 -2.17 5.29
N LEU A 487 -18.40 -1.38 5.74
CA LEU A 487 -18.57 -0.01 5.25
C LEU A 487 -17.37 0.88 5.66
N PRO A 488 -16.97 0.96 6.95
CA PRO A 488 -15.69 1.53 7.35
C PRO A 488 -14.51 0.92 6.60
N CYS A 489 -14.35 -0.41 6.56
CA CYS A 489 -13.20 -1.06 5.93
C CYS A 489 -13.09 -0.77 4.42
N THR A 490 -14.18 -0.71 3.67
CA THR A 490 -14.15 -0.38 2.24
C THR A 490 -13.79 1.09 2.00
N THR A 491 -14.30 2.01 2.82
CA THR A 491 -13.90 3.42 2.77
C THR A 491 -12.43 3.60 3.17
N TRP A 492 -11.96 2.88 4.20
CA TRP A 492 -10.56 2.82 4.61
C TRP A 492 -9.65 2.28 3.52
N VAL A 493 -9.95 1.10 2.98
CA VAL A 493 -9.15 0.47 1.91
C VAL A 493 -9.04 1.41 0.71
N SER A 494 -10.12 2.09 0.34
CA SER A 494 -10.09 3.07 -0.76
C SER A 494 -9.19 4.28 -0.46
N LEU A 495 -9.15 4.75 0.79
CA LEU A 495 -8.25 5.84 1.22
C LEU A 495 -6.79 5.35 1.33
N LEU A 496 -6.58 4.13 1.84
CA LEU A 496 -5.29 3.47 1.97
C LEU A 496 -4.66 3.25 0.60
N VAL A 497 -5.42 2.77 -0.39
CA VAL A 497 -4.93 2.61 -1.77
C VAL A 497 -4.45 3.95 -2.33
N ASN A 498 -5.21 5.02 -2.12
CA ASN A 498 -4.79 6.36 -2.55
C ASN A 498 -3.51 6.84 -1.83
N TRP A 499 -3.37 6.54 -0.53
CA TRP A 499 -2.16 6.83 0.24
C TRP A 499 -0.96 6.02 -0.26
N LEU A 500 -1.13 4.70 -0.46
CA LEU A 500 -0.12 3.78 -0.98
C LEU A 500 0.36 4.20 -2.37
N CYS A 501 -0.55 4.56 -3.28
CA CYS A 501 -0.17 5.09 -4.60
C CYS A 501 0.67 6.36 -4.50
N SER A 502 0.37 7.22 -3.51
CA SER A 502 1.13 8.44 -3.29
C SER A 502 2.53 8.15 -2.74
N PHE A 503 2.63 7.16 -1.87
CA PHE A 503 3.87 6.69 -1.27
C PHE A 503 4.79 5.99 -2.27
N GLN A 504 4.21 5.20 -3.17
CA GLN A 504 4.92 4.50 -4.24
C GLN A 504 5.73 5.47 -5.12
N VAL A 505 5.22 6.68 -5.38
CA VAL A 505 5.94 7.72 -6.15
C VAL A 505 7.25 8.10 -5.48
N VAL A 506 7.23 8.26 -4.15
CA VAL A 506 8.40 8.68 -3.38
C VAL A 506 9.41 7.55 -3.29
N PHE A 507 8.95 6.32 -3.05
CA PHE A 507 9.79 5.12 -3.13
C PHE A 507 10.46 4.99 -4.49
N TYR A 508 9.70 5.13 -5.58
CA TYR A 508 10.23 5.01 -6.93
C TYR A 508 11.31 6.05 -7.21
N ALA A 509 11.05 7.32 -6.87
CA ALA A 509 12.02 8.40 -7.07
C ALA A 509 13.32 8.14 -6.31
N PHE A 510 13.23 7.80 -5.02
CA PHE A 510 14.41 7.50 -4.22
C PHE A 510 15.13 6.23 -4.65
N ALA A 511 14.42 5.18 -5.07
CA ALA A 511 15.01 3.94 -5.55
C ALA A 511 15.85 4.18 -6.82
N ILE A 512 15.31 4.89 -7.81
CA ILE A 512 16.05 5.23 -9.03
C ILE A 512 17.24 6.12 -8.73
N THR A 513 17.10 7.14 -7.88
CA THR A 513 18.22 7.97 -7.43
C THR A 513 19.27 7.14 -6.69
N GLY A 514 18.87 6.20 -5.84
CA GLY A 514 19.76 5.31 -5.11
C GLY A 514 20.57 4.40 -6.04
N ILE A 515 19.92 3.81 -7.05
CA ILE A 515 20.60 3.00 -8.08
C ILE A 515 21.60 3.86 -8.86
N MET A 516 21.24 5.10 -9.21
CA MET A 516 22.16 6.00 -9.92
C MET A 516 23.41 6.36 -9.08
N LEU A 517 23.29 6.40 -7.76
CA LEU A 517 24.37 6.81 -6.85
C LEU A 517 25.21 5.64 -6.32
N PHE A 518 24.58 4.48 -6.07
CA PHE A 518 25.17 3.40 -5.27
C PHE A 518 25.20 2.03 -5.96
N LYS A 519 24.81 1.94 -7.24
CA LYS A 519 24.90 0.68 -8.01
C LYS A 519 26.34 0.16 -8.03
N GLY A 520 26.52 -1.09 -7.62
CA GLY A 520 27.82 -1.76 -7.57
C GLY A 520 28.75 -1.28 -6.46
N ALA A 521 28.26 -0.48 -5.50
CA ALA A 521 29.09 0.02 -4.40
C ALA A 521 29.41 -1.07 -3.36
N VAL A 522 28.47 -2.00 -3.12
CA VAL A 522 28.64 -3.10 -2.16
C VAL A 522 29.22 -4.30 -2.89
N VAL A 523 30.49 -4.60 -2.65
CA VAL A 523 31.19 -5.74 -3.27
C VAL A 523 31.57 -6.75 -2.17
N PRO A 524 31.28 -8.06 -2.35
CA PRO A 524 31.70 -9.05 -1.37
C PRO A 524 33.23 -9.16 -1.35
N LEU A 525 33.79 -9.33 -0.15
CA LEU A 525 35.24 -9.43 0.11
C LEU A 525 35.97 -10.57 -0.66
N GLY A 526 35.25 -11.46 -1.35
CA GLY A 526 35.82 -12.57 -2.12
C GLY A 526 36.11 -12.28 -3.61
N ASN A 527 35.69 -11.13 -4.17
CA ASN A 527 35.83 -10.87 -5.62
C ASN A 527 37.07 -10.05 -6.00
N THR A 528 37.83 -9.54 -5.04
CA THR A 528 39.23 -9.14 -5.26
C THR A 528 40.08 -10.40 -5.27
N SER A 529 40.27 -10.96 -6.47
CA SER A 529 41.28 -11.96 -6.80
C SER A 529 41.55 -13.01 -5.71
N ALA A 530 40.99 -14.20 -5.88
CA ALA A 530 41.43 -15.44 -5.23
C ALA A 530 42.87 -15.85 -5.64
N ALA A 531 43.80 -14.90 -5.60
CA ALA A 531 45.23 -15.04 -5.79
C ALA A 531 45.89 -14.10 -4.77
N ASN A 532 46.02 -14.60 -3.52
CA ASN A 532 47.03 -14.23 -2.49
C ASN A 532 46.53 -14.09 -1.04
N THR A 533 45.43 -14.72 -0.63
CA THR A 533 45.01 -14.67 0.79
C THR A 533 44.56 -16.02 1.33
N THR A 534 45.50 -16.95 1.46
CA THR A 534 45.39 -18.10 2.38
C THR A 534 45.49 -17.70 3.87
N ASN A 535 45.42 -16.40 4.21
CA ASN A 535 45.56 -15.88 5.57
C ASN A 535 44.55 -14.75 5.86
N TYR A 536 43.25 -15.05 5.90
CA TYR A 536 42.27 -14.11 6.46
C TYR A 536 41.50 -14.75 7.64
N ASN A 537 42.22 -14.94 8.75
CA ASN A 537 41.62 -14.98 10.09
C ASN A 537 41.29 -13.55 10.56
N GLY A 538 40.59 -12.78 9.72
CA GLY A 538 40.10 -11.46 10.09
C GLY A 538 38.74 -11.60 10.74
N THR A 539 38.67 -11.67 12.06
CA THR A 539 37.40 -11.54 12.77
C THR A 539 36.79 -10.18 12.42
N LEU A 540 35.67 -10.18 11.71
CA LEU A 540 34.89 -8.97 11.43
C LEU A 540 34.51 -8.30 12.75
N GLN A 541 34.53 -6.97 12.81
CA GLN A 541 34.07 -6.26 14.00
C GLN A 541 32.59 -6.54 14.23
N CYS A 542 32.23 -6.81 15.48
CA CYS A 542 30.83 -7.01 15.85
C CYS A 542 30.03 -5.71 15.64
N GLY A 543 28.80 -5.83 15.14
CA GLY A 543 27.89 -4.72 14.87
C GLY A 543 28.07 -4.05 13.50
N THR A 544 28.96 -4.55 12.64
CA THR A 544 29.13 -4.00 11.28
C THR A 544 28.19 -4.65 10.26
N TYR A 545 27.97 -3.95 9.15
CA TYR A 545 27.13 -4.40 8.04
C TYR A 545 27.51 -5.80 7.53
N GLU A 546 28.81 -6.09 7.49
CA GLU A 546 29.36 -7.36 7.01
C GLU A 546 29.10 -8.50 7.99
N GLN A 547 29.19 -8.25 9.30
CA GLN A 547 28.99 -9.23 10.37
C GLN A 547 27.51 -9.57 10.58
N LEU A 548 26.61 -8.62 10.32
CA LEU A 548 25.15 -8.80 10.36
C LEU A 548 24.58 -9.43 9.08
N GLU A 549 25.43 -9.71 8.08
CA GLU A 549 25.05 -10.28 6.79
C GLU A 549 24.01 -9.46 6.00
N TYR A 550 24.07 -8.13 6.08
CA TYR A 550 23.14 -7.24 5.37
C TYR A 550 23.38 -7.12 3.86
N TRP A 551 24.20 -7.99 3.27
CA TRP A 551 24.54 -8.05 1.85
C TRP A 551 23.35 -8.00 0.85
N PRO A 552 22.16 -8.57 1.15
CA PRO A 552 20.99 -8.45 0.29
C PRO A 552 20.43 -7.02 0.17
N ASN A 553 20.78 -6.14 1.11
CA ASN A 553 20.29 -4.76 1.17
C ASN A 553 21.25 -3.81 0.46
N ASN A 554 21.12 -3.75 -0.86
CA ASN A 554 21.93 -2.94 -1.76
C ASN A 554 21.05 -2.16 -2.76
N PHE A 555 21.71 -1.38 -3.63
CA PHE A 555 21.06 -0.58 -4.68
C PHE A 555 21.46 -1.06 -6.10
N ASP A 556 21.76 -2.34 -6.25
CA ASP A 556 22.20 -2.89 -7.53
C ASP A 556 21.05 -3.03 -8.54
N ASP A 557 19.84 -3.28 -8.06
CA ASP A 557 18.62 -3.34 -8.85
C ASP A 557 17.43 -2.68 -8.15
N PHE A 558 16.31 -2.56 -8.88
CA PHE A 558 15.12 -1.86 -8.39
C PHE A 558 14.42 -2.58 -7.24
N ALA A 559 14.36 -3.92 -7.25
CA ALA A 559 13.75 -4.67 -6.16
C ALA A 559 14.56 -4.56 -4.87
N ALA A 560 15.88 -4.74 -4.93
CA ALA A 560 16.78 -4.60 -3.78
C ALA A 560 16.76 -3.16 -3.22
N ALA A 561 16.72 -2.15 -4.09
CA ALA A 561 16.61 -0.75 -3.67
C ALA A 561 15.30 -0.48 -2.90
N VAL A 562 14.17 -1.04 -3.34
CA VAL A 562 12.88 -0.88 -2.64
C VAL A 562 12.92 -1.52 -1.25
N VAL A 563 13.51 -2.71 -1.11
CA VAL A 563 13.65 -3.39 0.20
C VAL A 563 14.60 -2.62 1.11
N THR A 564 15.75 -2.17 0.60
CA THR A 564 16.72 -1.38 1.38
C THR A 564 16.09 -0.08 1.88
N LEU A 565 15.31 0.61 1.05
CA LEU A 565 14.58 1.82 1.45
C LEU A 565 13.50 1.53 2.49
N TRP A 566 12.84 0.38 2.39
CA TRP A 566 11.88 -0.08 3.39
C TRP A 566 12.56 -0.31 4.76
N ASP A 567 13.70 -1.00 4.79
CA ASP A 567 14.42 -1.27 6.02
C ASP A 567 14.90 0.02 6.70
N VAL A 568 15.43 0.98 5.91
CA VAL A 568 15.84 2.29 6.44
C VAL A 568 14.64 3.11 6.92
N MET A 569 13.47 2.99 6.27
CA MET A 569 12.26 3.71 6.66
C MET A 569 11.73 3.30 8.04
N VAL A 570 11.91 2.03 8.44
CA VAL A 570 11.53 1.55 9.78
C VAL A 570 12.43 2.16 10.88
N VAL A 571 13.58 2.73 10.49
CA VAL A 571 14.53 3.45 11.35
C VAL A 571 15.29 2.55 12.35
N ASN A 572 15.03 1.25 12.37
CA ASN A 572 15.81 0.32 13.20
C ASN A 572 17.16 -0.01 12.53
N ASN A 573 18.25 0.00 13.30
CA ASN A 573 19.62 -0.29 12.82
C ASN A 573 20.08 0.55 11.60
N TRP A 574 19.40 1.64 11.28
CA TRP A 574 19.70 2.45 10.09
C TRP A 574 21.09 3.11 10.14
N GLN A 575 21.67 3.25 11.34
CA GLN A 575 23.05 3.69 11.54
C GLN A 575 24.09 2.78 10.87
N VAL A 576 23.80 1.48 10.76
CA VAL A 576 24.67 0.51 10.10
C VAL A 576 24.72 0.79 8.59
N PHE A 577 23.60 1.21 8.00
CA PHE A 577 23.53 1.60 6.59
C PHE A 577 24.24 2.93 6.33
N LEU A 578 24.07 3.91 7.22
CA LEU A 578 24.81 5.19 7.14
C LEU A 578 26.32 4.95 7.11
N ASP A 579 26.84 4.16 8.06
CA ASP A 579 28.26 3.84 8.14
C ASP A 579 28.73 3.06 6.90
N ALA A 580 28.01 2.00 6.51
CA ALA A 580 28.39 1.17 5.37
C ALA A 580 28.46 1.97 4.06
N PHE A 581 27.42 2.71 3.71
CA PHE A 581 27.40 3.48 2.45
C PHE A 581 28.32 4.71 2.48
N SER A 582 28.58 5.27 3.67
CA SER A 582 29.62 6.29 3.85
C SER A 582 31.02 5.74 3.57
N ARG A 583 31.30 4.49 3.99
CA ARG A 583 32.57 3.77 3.73
C ARG A 583 32.70 3.30 2.28
N TYR A 584 31.65 2.72 1.69
CA TYR A 584 31.70 2.13 0.35
C TYR A 584 31.61 3.14 -0.79
N SER A 585 30.88 4.24 -0.62
CA SER A 585 30.68 5.24 -1.66
C SER A 585 31.35 6.58 -1.32
N SER A 586 30.77 7.36 -0.41
CA SER A 586 31.32 8.64 0.02
C SER A 586 30.64 9.15 1.29
N PRO A 587 31.29 10.02 2.08
CA PRO A 587 30.66 10.65 3.26
C PRO A 587 29.38 11.44 2.95
N TRP A 588 29.20 11.88 1.70
CA TRP A 588 28.02 12.59 1.24
C TRP A 588 26.79 11.69 1.10
N ALA A 589 26.95 10.37 1.10
CA ALA A 589 25.85 9.40 1.11
C ALA A 589 24.91 9.60 2.30
N ASN A 590 25.43 10.10 3.43
CA ASN A 590 24.62 10.42 4.61
C ASN A 590 23.49 11.43 4.29
N ILE A 591 23.70 12.38 3.37
CA ILE A 591 22.66 13.33 2.98
C ILE A 591 21.47 12.61 2.33
N TYR A 592 21.73 11.60 1.50
CA TYR A 592 20.69 10.82 0.84
C TYR A 592 19.82 10.09 1.88
N PHE A 593 20.43 9.37 2.83
CA PHE A 593 19.70 8.64 3.86
C PHE A 593 18.97 9.55 4.84
N VAL A 594 19.56 10.68 5.22
CA VAL A 594 18.89 11.69 6.06
C VAL A 594 17.69 12.31 5.34
N ALA A 595 17.83 12.62 4.04
CA ALA A 595 16.72 13.10 3.23
C ALA A 595 15.60 12.04 3.11
N TRP A 596 15.96 10.76 2.93
CA TRP A 596 15.00 9.67 2.91
C TRP A 596 14.26 9.53 4.24
N TRP A 597 14.98 9.51 5.38
CA TRP A 597 14.39 9.44 6.71
C TRP A 597 13.40 10.58 6.98
N LEU A 598 13.78 11.81 6.59
CA LEU A 598 12.93 12.99 6.74
C LEU A 598 11.62 12.85 5.95
N ILE A 599 11.71 12.42 4.69
CA ILE A 599 10.55 12.34 3.82
C ILE A 599 9.68 11.13 4.17
N SER A 600 10.28 9.96 4.38
CA SER A 600 9.57 8.71 4.64
C SER A 600 9.10 8.61 6.11
N SER A 601 10.00 8.42 7.06
CA SER A 601 9.65 8.17 8.45
C SER A 601 9.00 9.39 9.12
N VAL A 602 9.53 10.61 8.91
CA VAL A 602 8.99 11.79 9.61
C VAL A 602 7.73 12.36 8.93
N ILE A 603 7.71 12.49 7.60
CA ILE A 603 6.57 13.11 6.91
C ILE A 603 5.51 12.05 6.55
N TRP A 604 5.88 10.95 5.91
CA TRP A 604 4.90 9.97 5.41
C TRP A 604 4.19 9.17 6.50
N VAL A 605 4.91 8.68 7.51
CA VAL A 605 4.29 7.93 8.62
C VAL A 605 3.35 8.84 9.42
N ASN A 606 3.77 10.08 9.71
CA ASN A 606 2.90 11.03 10.41
C ASN A 606 1.69 11.47 9.57
N LEU A 607 1.85 11.56 8.25
CA LEU A 607 0.73 11.77 7.33
C LEU A 607 -0.26 10.59 7.38
N PHE A 608 0.25 9.36 7.40
CA PHE A 608 -0.57 8.16 7.53
C PHE A 608 -1.37 8.17 8.84
N VAL A 609 -0.71 8.44 9.97
CA VAL A 609 -1.36 8.57 11.28
C VAL A 609 -2.42 9.68 11.28
N ALA A 610 -2.14 10.82 10.66
CA ALA A 610 -3.10 11.92 10.56
C ALA A 610 -4.36 11.53 9.78
N LEU A 611 -4.20 10.83 8.64
CA LEU A 611 -5.32 10.29 7.87
C LEU A 611 -6.11 9.26 8.66
N LEU A 612 -5.40 8.40 9.42
CA LEU A 612 -6.02 7.42 10.30
C LEU A 612 -6.90 8.10 11.37
N LEU A 613 -6.40 9.13 12.03
CA LEU A 613 -7.14 9.86 13.05
C LEU A 613 -8.41 10.52 12.50
N GLU A 614 -8.36 11.10 11.30
CA GLU A 614 -9.51 11.76 10.69
C GLU A 614 -10.62 10.77 10.31
N VAL A 615 -10.25 9.61 9.75
CA VAL A 615 -11.24 8.60 9.35
C VAL A 615 -11.81 7.89 10.58
N ARG A 616 -11.01 7.61 11.62
CA ARG A 616 -11.51 7.12 12.91
C ARG A 616 -12.60 8.03 13.48
N LYS A 617 -12.40 9.35 13.41
CA LYS A 617 -13.39 10.33 13.87
C LYS A 617 -14.68 10.28 13.06
N CYS A 618 -14.58 10.12 11.74
CA CYS A 618 -15.74 9.99 10.85
C CYS A 618 -16.56 8.73 11.19
N ILE A 619 -15.89 7.61 11.38
CA ILE A 619 -16.51 6.33 11.73
C ILE A 619 -17.17 6.38 13.10
N TYR A 620 -16.49 6.99 14.09
CA TYR A 620 -17.04 7.19 15.42
C TYR A 620 -18.38 7.95 15.37
N LEU A 621 -18.48 9.00 14.54
CA LEU A 621 -19.72 9.76 14.38
C LEU A 621 -20.83 8.95 13.73
N GLU A 622 -20.52 8.14 12.71
CA GLU A 622 -21.52 7.29 12.04
C GLU A 622 -21.98 6.11 12.93
N MET A 623 -21.09 5.55 13.74
CA MET A 623 -21.43 4.53 14.73
C MET A 623 -22.30 5.10 15.86
N ARG A 624 -22.02 6.32 16.31
CA ARG A 624 -22.86 7.03 17.29
C ARG A 624 -24.26 7.32 16.73
N ARG A 625 -24.36 7.65 15.44
CA ARG A 625 -25.65 7.85 14.75
C ARG A 625 -26.46 6.55 14.67
N THR A 626 -25.81 5.40 14.48
CA THR A 626 -26.47 4.10 14.31
C THR A 626 -26.72 3.34 15.62
N GLN A 627 -26.35 3.89 16.79
CA GLN A 627 -26.45 3.23 18.11
C GLN A 627 -25.86 1.80 18.15
N THR A 628 -24.79 1.54 17.40
CA THR A 628 -24.15 0.21 17.39
C THR A 628 -23.03 0.15 18.45
N ASN A 629 -23.00 -0.91 19.27
CA ASN A 629 -22.08 -1.04 20.40
C ASN A 629 -20.59 -1.08 20.02
N PHE A 630 -19.78 -0.38 20.82
CA PHE A 630 -18.37 -0.02 20.62
C PHE A 630 -17.36 -1.19 20.56
N TYR A 631 -17.72 -2.36 21.09
CA TYR A 631 -16.76 -3.40 21.49
C TYR A 631 -16.01 -4.10 20.34
N TRP A 632 -16.63 -4.24 19.17
CA TRP A 632 -16.10 -5.11 18.10
C TRP A 632 -15.10 -4.43 17.15
N VAL A 633 -15.12 -3.10 17.06
CA VAL A 633 -14.24 -2.35 16.14
C VAL A 633 -12.85 -2.13 16.77
N CYS A 634 -12.77 -2.01 18.10
CA CYS A 634 -11.49 -1.99 18.80
C CYS A 634 -10.69 -3.26 18.53
N VAL A 635 -11.33 -4.43 18.46
CA VAL A 635 -10.65 -5.70 18.17
C VAL A 635 -10.08 -5.71 16.75
N CYS A 636 -10.81 -5.27 15.72
CA CYS A 636 -10.25 -5.21 14.36
C CYS A 636 -9.12 -4.18 14.23
N VAL A 637 -9.26 -2.99 14.84
CA VAL A 637 -8.20 -1.95 14.79
C VAL A 637 -6.95 -2.40 15.54
N TYR A 638 -7.09 -3.10 16.69
CA TYR A 638 -5.96 -3.66 17.44
C TYR A 638 -5.33 -4.88 16.76
N PHE A 639 -6.11 -5.77 16.13
CA PHE A 639 -5.55 -6.98 15.51
C PHE A 639 -4.91 -6.77 14.14
N THR A 640 -5.22 -5.69 13.41
CA THR A 640 -4.47 -5.32 12.18
C THR A 640 -3.16 -4.58 12.45
N PHE A 641 -2.86 -4.20 13.69
CA PHE A 641 -1.61 -3.55 14.08
C PHE A 641 -0.99 -4.25 15.29
N PRO A 642 -0.08 -5.22 15.10
CA PRO A 642 0.88 -5.54 16.14
C PRO A 642 1.90 -4.39 16.20
N ALA A 643 1.94 -3.71 17.35
CA ALA A 643 3.05 -2.88 17.83
C ALA A 643 3.57 -1.77 16.87
N ALA A 644 2.97 -0.60 16.96
CA ALA A 644 3.64 0.67 16.65
C ALA A 644 3.37 1.64 17.81
N LEU A 645 4.07 1.39 18.91
CA LEU A 645 4.27 2.31 20.02
C LEU A 645 5.65 2.05 20.62
#